data_AF-A0A2R7Y3F6-F1
#
_entry.id   AF-A0A2R7Y3F6-F1
#
_cell.length_a   1.000
_cell.length_b   1.000
_cell.length_c   1.000
_cell.angle_alpha   90.00
_cell.angle_beta   90.00
_cell.angle_gamma   90.00
#
_symmetry.space_group_name_H-M   'P 1'
#
loop_
_entity.id
_entity.type
_entity.pdbx_description
1 polymer ?
#
loop_
_entity_poly.entity_id
_entity_poly.type
_entity_poly.pdbx_seq_one_letter_code
_entity_poly.pdbx_strand_id
1 'polypeptide(L)'
;MNNIPLKRLEENVWVIEKNFKQGMRVPVTIFASQKLLQKMMQDRTLDQGANVAMLPGIYKASIVLPDAHEGYGFPIGGVAAMDASDGVISPGGVGYDINCIPAGTRILTRYGATRPIEELRIGDEVLCIRGCTAEEAKVILRMSRRDKIVLKIRTKSGFDIKVTPDHPILTPMGMVEARLLRIGDRVATYPFEGVAYEEHEERVILPENVFERKVSSELKKRDLLPLTSKNKKLPVLIKLLGYFTGDGTFDGKKVIFYGSKEGLKKLQEDIRLLGYTPSKIHVRKRVSVINGKSTVGREYSVHVPARSFKELLIKLGAPSGNKVETAYEVPSWLFSLPAWMKRLYLASLFGAELDKPRTVNGYNFEPPQLTLTKVEELEDNGRLFLSQITKLLREFGVEVCGINVIRMDKKVKLGLTISEKPSNLVNLWSRIGYEYSPERMRLALAAVAWLKLKEKVPRSREEAEAKAILMLASGTSGGTIIEQTTSEYVDQRSTERQIYEGRLSSPMDPTSFPKFEEWAEKTLEGDIVWDEIESIEPIEFEGEVYDFTVDNEGHSFVAEGFVVSNCGVRLMVTNLTVKDVMPKLRELVDSIFKNVPAGLGSRRRDFRVSSSDLDRIAVEGARYIIEKYGLGWSEDIKHIEEEGTLEGADPSKVSPTAKSRGEPQIGTLGSGNHFLEVQRVDKIFDREAAKLMGITQENQITVLVHTGSRGYGHQICSDYLKVMERAAHKYGIKLPDRELACAPANTPEADQYLKAFACAVNFAFANRQAISHWVRQSFEEVFREPAESLGMKVVYDVAHNIVKLEKHKVNGETKDVYVHRKGATRSFPAGHPLVPSDYRSIGQPVIIPGSMGTASWLLLGNPRAMELSFGSTAHGAGREMSRAGAKRKYTGLTIMKEMESKGIIVRSDSTETLVEEADEAYKNVDDVVEVSHAVGIATKVARMVPIGVIKG
;
A
#
# COMPACT_ATOMS: atom_id res chain seq x y z
N MET A 1 -26.16 -8.00 17.08
CA MET A 1 -25.39 -9.27 17.02
C MET A 1 -26.38 -10.41 17.07
N ASN A 2 -26.21 -11.46 16.26
CA ASN A 2 -27.08 -12.63 16.33
C ASN A 2 -26.75 -13.46 17.57
N ASN A 3 -27.77 -14.01 18.23
CA ASN A 3 -27.61 -14.81 19.43
C ASN A 3 -27.18 -16.24 19.05
N ILE A 4 -25.89 -16.44 18.76
CA ILE A 4 -25.34 -17.72 18.30
C ILE A 4 -25.46 -18.77 19.43
N PRO A 5 -26.16 -19.90 19.21
CA PRO A 5 -26.34 -20.94 20.22
C PRO A 5 -25.03 -21.72 20.39
N LEU A 6 -24.32 -21.45 21.48
CA LEU A 6 -23.05 -22.08 21.84
C LEU A 6 -23.26 -23.16 22.91
N LYS A 7 -22.92 -24.41 22.57
CA LYS A 7 -23.01 -25.57 23.45
C LYS A 7 -21.60 -25.99 23.88
N ARG A 8 -21.30 -25.88 25.18
CA ARG A 8 -20.05 -26.44 25.74
C ARG A 8 -20.12 -27.96 25.70
N LEU A 9 -19.09 -28.63 25.18
CA LEU A 9 -18.97 -30.09 25.21
C LEU A 9 -18.07 -30.56 26.35
N GLU A 10 -16.94 -29.88 26.55
CA GLU A 10 -15.94 -30.17 27.59
C GLU A 10 -15.21 -28.87 28.01
N GLU A 11 -14.05 -28.95 28.66
CA GLU A 11 -13.23 -27.76 28.96
C GLU A 11 -12.65 -27.15 27.68
N ASN A 12 -12.85 -25.85 27.50
CA ASN A 12 -12.42 -25.07 26.34
C ASN A 12 -12.96 -25.52 24.96
N VAL A 13 -13.85 -26.51 24.87
CA VAL A 13 -14.45 -26.97 23.60
C VAL A 13 -15.94 -26.64 23.54
N TRP A 14 -16.31 -25.92 22.50
CA TRP A 14 -17.67 -25.45 22.24
C TRP A 14 -18.12 -25.84 20.84
N VAL A 15 -19.43 -26.01 20.65
CA VAL A 15 -20.01 -26.36 19.36
C VAL A 15 -21.18 -25.44 19.01
N ILE A 16 -21.24 -25.05 17.74
CA ILE A 16 -22.45 -24.54 17.09
C ILE A 16 -23.06 -25.71 16.33
N GLU A 17 -24.27 -26.12 16.70
CA GLU A 17 -24.91 -27.30 16.12
C GLU A 17 -25.29 -27.09 14.64
N LYS A 18 -25.29 -28.18 13.86
CA LYS A 18 -25.52 -28.20 12.40
C LYS A 18 -26.87 -27.58 11.97
N ASN A 19 -27.83 -27.48 12.88
CA ASN A 19 -29.14 -26.87 12.64
C ASN A 19 -29.14 -25.33 12.71
N PHE A 20 -28.04 -24.67 13.14
CA PHE A 20 -27.98 -23.22 13.33
C PHE A 20 -28.24 -22.40 12.05
N LYS A 21 -27.65 -22.80 10.90
CA LYS A 21 -27.92 -22.20 9.59
C LYS A 21 -28.41 -23.24 8.58
N GLN A 22 -29.45 -22.90 7.84
CA GLN A 22 -29.97 -23.75 6.77
C GLN A 22 -28.90 -23.96 5.68
N GLY A 23 -28.44 -25.21 5.53
CA GLY A 23 -27.41 -25.59 4.57
C GLY A 23 -26.04 -25.91 5.19
N MET A 24 -25.86 -25.76 6.51
CA MET A 24 -24.73 -26.36 7.21
C MET A 24 -24.73 -27.88 7.02
N ARG A 25 -23.60 -28.43 6.59
CA ARG A 25 -23.37 -29.85 6.33
C ARG A 25 -22.75 -30.55 7.54
N VAL A 26 -22.01 -29.80 8.34
CA VAL A 26 -21.34 -30.21 9.58
C VAL A 26 -21.59 -29.17 10.69
N PRO A 27 -21.36 -29.47 11.98
CA PRO A 27 -21.28 -28.46 13.03
C PRO A 27 -20.04 -27.55 12.89
N VAL A 28 -19.97 -26.49 13.71
CA VAL A 28 -18.71 -25.77 13.98
C VAL A 28 -18.18 -26.23 15.32
N THR A 29 -16.88 -26.53 15.41
CA THR A 29 -16.18 -26.82 16.68
C THR A 29 -15.20 -25.68 16.97
N ILE A 30 -15.26 -25.14 18.18
CA ILE A 30 -14.51 -23.97 18.61
C ILE A 30 -13.66 -24.35 19.83
N PHE A 31 -12.36 -24.11 19.76
CA PHE A 31 -11.43 -24.29 20.87
C PHE A 31 -11.10 -22.92 21.47
N ALA A 32 -11.67 -22.61 22.63
CA ALA A 32 -11.52 -21.31 23.28
C ALA A 32 -11.80 -21.38 24.79
N SER A 33 -10.97 -20.72 25.58
CA SER A 33 -11.33 -20.37 26.97
C SER A 33 -12.47 -19.37 26.99
N GLN A 34 -13.13 -19.20 28.13
CA GLN A 34 -14.26 -18.26 28.27
C GLN A 34 -13.91 -16.83 27.79
N LYS A 35 -12.68 -16.38 28.08
CA LYS A 35 -12.11 -15.09 27.65
C LYS A 35 -11.94 -15.02 26.12
N LEU A 36 -11.30 -16.01 25.51
CA LEU A 36 -11.08 -16.05 24.07
C LEU A 36 -12.40 -16.18 23.30
N LEU A 37 -13.36 -16.95 23.82
CA LEU A 37 -14.70 -17.08 23.26
C LEU A 37 -15.46 -15.75 23.32
N GLN A 38 -15.41 -15.03 24.45
CA GLN A 38 -15.99 -13.70 24.57
C GLN A 38 -15.42 -12.72 23.55
N LYS A 39 -14.12 -12.79 23.21
CA LYS A 39 -13.52 -12.02 22.13
C LYS A 39 -14.06 -12.44 20.75
N MET A 40 -14.18 -13.74 20.46
CA MET A 40 -14.72 -14.24 19.18
C MET A 40 -16.21 -13.94 18.97
N MET A 41 -16.97 -13.72 20.05
CA MET A 41 -18.40 -13.35 19.99
C MET A 41 -18.65 -11.87 19.63
N GLN A 42 -17.61 -11.03 19.55
CA GLN A 42 -17.72 -9.60 19.25
C GLN A 42 -17.64 -9.27 17.75
N ASP A 43 -17.25 -10.23 16.91
CA ASP A 43 -16.97 -10.05 15.48
C ASP A 43 -17.46 -11.27 14.66
N ARG A 44 -17.21 -11.31 13.34
CA ARG A 44 -17.77 -12.36 12.46
C ARG A 44 -17.09 -13.73 12.57
N THR A 45 -16.10 -13.94 13.45
CA THR A 45 -15.33 -15.21 13.56
C THR A 45 -16.23 -16.46 13.58
N LEU A 46 -17.23 -16.46 14.46
CA LEU A 46 -18.14 -17.60 14.64
C LEU A 46 -19.13 -17.75 13.48
N ASP A 47 -19.50 -16.64 12.83
CA ASP A 47 -20.37 -16.65 11.65
C ASP A 47 -19.66 -17.21 10.42
N GLN A 48 -18.39 -16.81 10.21
CA GLN A 48 -17.51 -17.33 9.16
C GLN A 48 -17.28 -18.84 9.35
N GLY A 49 -17.02 -19.32 10.57
CA GLY A 49 -16.98 -20.77 10.85
C GLY A 49 -18.28 -21.49 10.48
N ALA A 50 -19.44 -20.90 10.75
CA ALA A 50 -20.74 -21.46 10.34
C ALA A 50 -20.98 -21.41 8.81
N ASN A 51 -20.37 -20.46 8.09
CA ASN A 51 -20.43 -20.39 6.63
C ASN A 51 -19.51 -21.45 5.97
N VAL A 52 -18.29 -21.63 6.50
CA VAL A 52 -17.37 -22.70 6.08
C VAL A 52 -18.00 -24.08 6.24
N ALA A 53 -18.75 -24.30 7.33
CA ALA A 53 -19.51 -25.52 7.60
C ALA A 53 -20.58 -25.90 6.54
N MET A 54 -20.82 -25.07 5.51
CA MET A 54 -21.78 -25.30 4.42
C MET A 54 -21.14 -25.81 3.12
N LEU A 55 -19.79 -25.81 3.01
CA LEU A 55 -19.07 -26.10 1.77
C LEU A 55 -19.20 -27.58 1.32
N PRO A 56 -19.33 -27.89 0.01
CA PRO A 56 -19.44 -29.27 -0.47
C PRO A 56 -18.25 -30.13 -0.07
N GLY A 57 -18.53 -31.39 0.31
CA GLY A 57 -17.53 -32.36 0.76
C GLY A 57 -16.75 -31.99 2.04
N ILE A 58 -17.15 -30.96 2.80
CA ILE A 58 -16.56 -30.69 4.11
C ILE A 58 -16.84 -31.83 5.10
N TYR A 59 -15.80 -32.27 5.80
CA TYR A 59 -15.87 -33.36 6.76
C TYR A 59 -15.89 -32.91 8.22
N LYS A 60 -16.53 -33.74 9.06
CA LYS A 60 -16.62 -33.70 10.53
C LYS A 60 -17.14 -32.39 11.15
N ALA A 61 -16.41 -31.29 11.02
CA ALA A 61 -16.73 -29.96 11.54
C ALA A 61 -15.92 -28.88 10.79
N SER A 62 -16.44 -27.66 10.74
CA SER A 62 -15.58 -26.48 10.56
C SER A 62 -14.90 -26.18 11.89
N ILE A 63 -13.59 -25.98 11.90
CA ILE A 63 -12.80 -25.79 13.12
C ILE A 63 -12.44 -24.31 13.29
N VAL A 64 -12.57 -23.81 14.52
CA VAL A 64 -12.16 -22.47 14.95
C VAL A 64 -11.18 -22.63 16.13
N LEU A 65 -9.94 -22.17 15.94
CA LEU A 65 -8.82 -22.32 16.87
C LEU A 65 -8.76 -21.18 17.92
N PRO A 66 -7.95 -21.25 19.00
CA PRO A 66 -8.02 -20.29 20.11
C PRO A 66 -7.54 -18.87 19.76
N ASP A 67 -6.62 -18.77 18.80
CA ASP A 67 -6.13 -17.54 18.17
C ASP A 67 -7.15 -16.89 17.23
N ALA A 68 -8.24 -17.59 16.89
CA ALA A 68 -9.14 -17.19 15.81
C ALA A 68 -9.78 -15.80 15.98
N HIS A 69 -9.89 -15.11 14.84
CA HIS A 69 -10.45 -13.77 14.71
C HIS A 69 -10.95 -13.54 13.26
N GLU A 70 -11.74 -12.50 13.05
CA GLU A 70 -12.40 -12.24 11.76
C GLU A 70 -11.41 -12.15 10.59
N GLY A 71 -11.67 -12.95 9.55
CA GLY A 71 -10.86 -13.04 8.34
C GLY A 71 -11.65 -12.73 7.07
N TYR A 72 -11.34 -13.46 5.99
CA TYR A 72 -11.97 -13.35 4.67
C TYR A 72 -12.43 -14.73 4.21
N GLY A 73 -13.73 -14.96 4.10
CA GLY A 73 -14.32 -16.28 3.84
C GLY A 73 -14.17 -17.20 5.04
N PHE A 74 -12.98 -17.78 5.21
CA PHE A 74 -12.59 -18.42 6.46
C PHE A 74 -12.13 -17.35 7.48
N PRO A 75 -12.40 -17.55 8.78
CA PRO A 75 -11.75 -16.76 9.81
C PRO A 75 -10.24 -17.04 9.82
N ILE A 76 -9.45 -16.14 10.39
CA ILE A 76 -8.09 -16.48 10.83
C ILE A 76 -8.24 -17.45 12.01
N GLY A 77 -7.38 -18.46 12.14
CA GLY A 77 -7.60 -19.60 13.04
C GLY A 77 -8.63 -20.61 12.51
N GLY A 78 -8.93 -20.58 11.20
CA GLY A 78 -9.91 -21.47 10.56
C GLY A 78 -9.27 -22.71 9.94
N VAL A 79 -9.86 -23.88 10.19
CA VAL A 79 -9.47 -25.15 9.53
C VAL A 79 -10.69 -25.93 9.03
N ALA A 80 -10.60 -26.48 7.82
CA ALA A 80 -11.60 -27.41 7.28
C ALA A 80 -10.97 -28.45 6.37
N ALA A 81 -11.35 -29.72 6.53
CA ALA A 81 -10.98 -30.79 5.60
C ALA A 81 -12.09 -31.03 4.57
N MET A 82 -11.72 -31.03 3.29
CA MET A 82 -12.61 -31.27 2.15
C MET A 82 -12.26 -32.61 1.49
N ASP A 83 -13.24 -33.40 1.07
CA ASP A 83 -12.97 -34.65 0.34
C ASP A 83 -12.15 -34.43 -0.95
N ALA A 84 -11.20 -35.32 -1.25
CA ALA A 84 -10.35 -35.20 -2.45
C ALA A 84 -11.08 -35.52 -3.77
N SER A 85 -12.20 -36.24 -3.72
CA SER A 85 -13.07 -36.57 -4.88
C SER A 85 -14.23 -35.60 -5.02
N ASP A 86 -15.04 -35.46 -3.97
CA ASP A 86 -16.35 -34.76 -3.98
C ASP A 86 -16.34 -33.43 -3.20
N GLY A 87 -15.19 -33.05 -2.63
CA GLY A 87 -14.99 -31.79 -1.93
C GLY A 87 -14.52 -30.66 -2.84
N VAL A 88 -14.20 -29.53 -2.24
CA VAL A 88 -13.85 -28.29 -2.94
C VAL A 88 -12.49 -27.74 -2.53
N ILE A 89 -11.81 -27.05 -3.45
CA ILE A 89 -10.64 -26.23 -3.16
C ILE A 89 -11.08 -24.76 -3.15
N SER A 90 -10.82 -24.06 -2.04
CA SER A 90 -11.09 -22.62 -1.91
C SER A 90 -9.81 -21.87 -1.52
N PRO A 91 -9.30 -20.96 -2.37
CA PRO A 91 -8.24 -20.05 -1.94
C PRO A 91 -8.71 -19.09 -0.84
N GLY A 92 -10.02 -18.88 -0.65
CA GLY A 92 -10.57 -18.15 0.49
C GLY A 92 -10.26 -18.83 1.83
N GLY A 93 -10.20 -20.18 1.82
CA GLY A 93 -9.76 -21.03 2.93
C GLY A 93 -8.26 -21.12 3.14
N VAL A 94 -7.47 -20.38 2.37
CA VAL A 94 -6.03 -20.18 2.56
C VAL A 94 -5.74 -18.71 2.85
N GLY A 95 -6.44 -17.81 2.14
CA GLY A 95 -6.37 -16.36 2.27
C GLY A 95 -5.82 -15.67 1.03
N TYR A 96 -6.48 -14.56 0.66
CA TYR A 96 -5.78 -13.42 0.07
C TYR A 96 -4.75 -12.89 1.07
N ASP A 97 -3.62 -12.40 0.57
CA ASP A 97 -3.15 -11.09 1.00
C ASP A 97 -3.84 -10.03 0.12
N ILE A 98 -4.54 -9.07 0.77
CA ILE A 98 -5.19 -7.84 0.23
C ILE A 98 -6.31 -8.01 -0.84
N ASN A 99 -7.40 -7.21 -0.76
CA ASN A 99 -8.25 -6.80 -1.91
C ASN A 99 -9.40 -5.83 -1.52
N CYS A 100 -9.37 -4.51 -1.80
CA CYS A 100 -9.96 -3.60 -0.80
C CYS A 100 -10.65 -2.25 -1.19
N ILE A 101 -10.86 -1.86 -2.46
CA ILE A 101 -11.40 -0.50 -2.81
C ILE A 101 -12.61 -0.54 -3.78
N PRO A 102 -13.80 0.01 -3.45
CA PRO A 102 -14.98 0.11 -4.32
C PRO A 102 -14.79 0.55 -5.77
N ALA A 103 -15.68 0.04 -6.63
CA ALA A 103 -16.02 0.61 -7.92
C ALA A 103 -16.26 2.15 -7.86
N GLY A 104 -15.89 2.85 -8.92
CA GLY A 104 -16.01 4.30 -9.06
C GLY A 104 -14.88 5.10 -8.40
N THR A 105 -14.11 4.50 -7.48
CA THR A 105 -12.99 5.19 -6.81
C THR A 105 -11.93 5.61 -7.84
N ARG A 106 -11.63 6.92 -7.88
CA ARG A 106 -10.74 7.54 -8.86
C ARG A 106 -9.27 7.32 -8.49
N ILE A 107 -8.54 6.68 -9.39
CA ILE A 107 -7.09 6.50 -9.32
C ILE A 107 -6.40 7.55 -10.17
N LEU A 108 -5.33 8.15 -9.64
CA LEU A 108 -4.56 9.16 -10.35
C LEU A 108 -3.50 8.53 -11.28
N THR A 109 -3.53 8.91 -12.55
CA THR A 109 -2.50 8.53 -13.55
C THR A 109 -1.31 9.47 -13.54
N ARG A 110 -0.16 9.02 -14.08
CA ARG A 110 1.05 9.84 -14.26
C ARG A 110 0.86 11.16 -15.04
N TYR A 111 -0.25 11.30 -15.78
CA TYR A 111 -0.57 12.47 -16.60
C TYR A 111 -1.52 13.45 -15.89
N GLY A 112 -1.86 13.19 -14.62
CA GLY A 112 -2.86 13.96 -13.90
C GLY A 112 -4.28 13.74 -14.41
N ALA A 113 -4.52 12.67 -15.18
CA ALA A 113 -5.87 12.20 -15.48
C ALA A 113 -6.31 11.20 -14.40
N THR A 114 -7.60 11.17 -14.02
CA THR A 114 -8.16 10.17 -13.10
C THR A 114 -8.96 9.12 -13.85
N ARG A 115 -8.88 7.86 -13.40
CA ARG A 115 -9.64 6.72 -13.95
C ARG A 115 -10.29 5.89 -12.82
N PRO A 116 -11.53 5.40 -12.98
CA PRO A 116 -12.10 4.45 -12.04
C PRO A 116 -11.23 3.19 -11.90
N ILE A 117 -11.08 2.68 -10.68
CA ILE A 117 -10.26 1.49 -10.39
C ILE A 117 -10.71 0.23 -11.15
N GLU A 118 -11.99 0.14 -11.50
CA GLU A 118 -12.56 -0.92 -12.34
C GLU A 118 -12.16 -0.82 -13.82
N GLU A 119 -11.71 0.35 -14.29
CA GLU A 119 -11.31 0.57 -15.68
C GLU A 119 -9.83 0.30 -15.92
N LEU A 120 -8.98 0.43 -14.90
CA LEU A 120 -7.54 0.17 -15.02
C LEU A 120 -7.24 -1.26 -15.49
N ARG A 121 -6.15 -1.42 -16.22
CA ARG A 121 -5.69 -2.67 -16.82
C ARG A 121 -4.19 -2.85 -16.54
N ILE A 122 -3.72 -4.09 -16.69
CA ILE A 122 -2.28 -4.37 -16.59
C ILE A 122 -1.55 -3.61 -17.71
N GLY A 123 -0.52 -2.84 -17.34
CA GLY A 123 0.22 -1.94 -18.21
C GLY A 123 -0.21 -0.46 -18.15
N ASP A 124 -1.28 -0.11 -17.44
CA ASP A 124 -1.69 1.29 -17.26
C ASP A 124 -0.76 2.04 -16.28
N GLU A 125 -0.44 3.29 -16.59
CA GLU A 125 0.54 4.13 -15.86
C GLU A 125 -0.15 5.00 -14.79
N VAL A 126 0.07 4.65 -13.52
CA VAL A 126 -0.49 5.25 -12.29
C VAL A 126 0.55 6.04 -11.51
N LEU A 127 0.10 6.90 -10.58
CA LEU A 127 0.97 7.62 -9.66
C LEU A 127 1.19 6.79 -8.38
N CYS A 128 2.45 6.44 -8.11
CA CYS A 128 2.90 5.75 -6.89
C CYS A 128 3.57 6.77 -5.95
N ILE A 129 3.42 6.57 -4.64
CA ILE A 129 4.16 7.33 -3.62
C ILE A 129 5.26 6.43 -3.05
N ARG A 130 6.52 6.83 -3.19
CA ARG A 130 7.69 6.13 -2.62
C ARG A 130 8.35 7.01 -1.55
N GLY A 131 8.29 6.57 -0.30
CA GLY A 131 8.51 7.47 0.85
C GLY A 131 7.49 8.61 0.78
N CYS A 132 7.98 9.83 0.59
CA CYS A 132 7.14 11.02 0.41
C CYS A 132 7.25 11.63 -1.00
N THR A 133 7.76 10.90 -2.01
CA THR A 133 7.95 11.40 -3.39
C THR A 133 6.97 10.75 -4.37
N ALA A 134 6.43 11.52 -5.31
CA ALA A 134 5.51 11.05 -6.32
C ALA A 134 6.25 10.57 -7.59
N GLU A 135 6.07 9.29 -7.92
CA GLU A 135 6.77 8.58 -8.99
C GLU A 135 5.80 7.88 -9.96
N GLU A 136 6.25 7.66 -11.19
CA GLU A 136 5.54 6.82 -12.15
C GLU A 136 5.64 5.34 -11.73
N ALA A 137 4.53 4.62 -11.87
CA ALA A 137 4.50 3.17 -11.78
C ALA A 137 3.44 2.59 -12.72
N LYS A 138 3.55 1.31 -13.05
CA LYS A 138 2.61 0.60 -13.93
C LYS A 138 1.85 -0.43 -13.13
N VAL A 139 0.54 -0.47 -13.34
CA VAL A 139 -0.33 -1.55 -12.85
C VAL A 139 0.20 -2.87 -13.44
N ILE A 140 0.84 -3.71 -12.65
CA ILE A 140 1.24 -5.07 -13.07
C ILE A 140 0.17 -6.10 -12.75
N LEU A 141 -0.74 -5.78 -11.83
CA LEU A 141 -1.80 -6.63 -11.30
C LEU A 141 -3.09 -5.84 -11.19
N ARG A 142 -4.25 -6.40 -11.55
CA ARG A 142 -5.56 -5.92 -11.05
C ARG A 142 -6.43 -7.06 -10.53
N MET A 143 -7.11 -6.79 -9.42
CA MET A 143 -7.84 -7.75 -8.59
C MET A 143 -9.26 -7.23 -8.34
N SER A 144 -10.21 -8.13 -8.02
CA SER A 144 -11.52 -7.73 -7.47
C SER A 144 -12.16 -8.81 -6.60
N ARG A 145 -13.05 -8.39 -5.72
CA ARG A 145 -14.00 -9.18 -4.91
C ARG A 145 -15.33 -8.41 -4.81
N ARG A 146 -16.36 -8.94 -4.14
CA ARG A 146 -17.50 -8.12 -3.66
C ARG A 146 -17.27 -7.93 -2.17
N ASP A 147 -17.70 -6.80 -1.67
CA ASP A 147 -17.83 -6.59 -0.24
C ASP A 147 -19.28 -6.24 0.11
N LYS A 148 -19.57 -6.13 1.41
CA LYS A 148 -20.86 -5.72 1.98
C LYS A 148 -20.75 -4.45 2.82
N ILE A 149 -19.54 -4.11 3.29
CA ILE A 149 -19.31 -2.95 4.16
C ILE A 149 -18.04 -2.23 3.69
N VAL A 150 -18.14 -0.90 3.57
CA VAL A 150 -16.98 -0.04 3.33
C VAL A 150 -16.97 1.10 4.33
N LEU A 151 -15.79 1.53 4.74
CA LEU A 151 -15.59 2.74 5.50
C LEU A 151 -15.43 3.90 4.52
N LYS A 152 -16.29 4.91 4.63
CA LYS A 152 -16.04 6.23 4.06
C LYS A 152 -15.20 7.01 5.08
N ILE A 153 -14.01 7.40 4.69
CA ILE A 153 -13.09 8.22 5.49
C ILE A 153 -13.03 9.60 4.86
N ARG A 154 -13.27 10.63 5.67
CA ARG A 154 -13.17 12.05 5.30
C ARG A 154 -12.02 12.73 6.03
N THR A 155 -11.30 13.62 5.37
CA THR A 155 -10.26 14.46 5.99
C THR A 155 -10.71 15.89 6.28
N LYS A 156 -9.98 16.60 7.14
CA LYS A 156 -10.20 18.02 7.47
C LYS A 156 -10.08 18.91 6.24
N SER A 157 -9.15 18.65 5.32
CA SER A 157 -9.06 19.36 4.03
C SER A 157 -10.05 18.84 2.97
N GLY A 158 -11.01 17.97 3.35
CA GLY A 158 -12.18 17.63 2.53
C GLY A 158 -11.95 16.57 1.45
N PHE A 159 -11.00 15.65 1.65
CA PHE A 159 -10.84 14.47 0.80
C PHE A 159 -11.67 13.31 1.35
N ASP A 160 -12.44 12.64 0.49
CA ASP A 160 -13.26 11.46 0.81
C ASP A 160 -12.70 10.24 0.08
N ILE A 161 -12.48 9.12 0.78
CA ILE A 161 -12.27 7.80 0.16
C ILE A 161 -13.26 6.79 0.73
N LYS A 162 -13.71 5.84 -0.10
CA LYS A 162 -14.38 4.61 0.35
C LYS A 162 -13.42 3.44 0.20
N VAL A 163 -13.32 2.62 1.23
CA VAL A 163 -12.38 1.47 1.32
C VAL A 163 -13.00 0.37 2.17
N THR A 164 -12.63 -0.89 1.96
CA THR A 164 -13.03 -1.96 2.87
C THR A 164 -12.33 -1.79 4.23
N PRO A 165 -12.90 -2.32 5.34
CA PRO A 165 -12.30 -2.25 6.67
C PRO A 165 -10.82 -2.68 6.72
N ASP A 166 -10.43 -3.68 5.92
CA ASP A 166 -9.08 -4.24 5.85
C ASP A 166 -8.08 -3.43 4.98
N HIS A 167 -8.45 -2.30 4.38
CA HIS A 167 -7.56 -1.60 3.44
C HIS A 167 -6.45 -0.75 4.10
N PRO A 168 -5.15 -1.07 3.96
CA PRO A 168 -4.08 -0.16 4.34
C PRO A 168 -4.19 1.21 3.64
N ILE A 169 -3.94 2.26 4.43
CA ILE A 169 -3.83 3.68 4.07
C ILE A 169 -2.53 4.22 4.68
N LEU A 170 -1.71 4.90 3.89
CA LEU A 170 -0.49 5.55 4.41
C LEU A 170 -0.83 6.68 5.39
N THR A 171 -0.24 6.57 6.57
CA THR A 171 -0.18 7.56 7.64
C THR A 171 1.30 7.93 7.87
N PRO A 172 1.67 8.90 8.73
CA PRO A 172 3.06 9.22 8.98
C PRO A 172 4.02 8.06 9.30
N MET A 173 3.79 7.15 10.26
CA MET A 173 2.61 6.32 10.46
C MET A 173 2.82 4.93 9.83
N GLY A 174 3.30 4.88 8.58
CA GLY A 174 3.26 3.66 7.77
C GLY A 174 1.84 3.28 7.32
N MET A 175 1.66 2.04 6.85
CA MET A 175 0.44 1.57 6.19
C MET A 175 -0.61 1.03 7.18
N VAL A 176 -1.58 1.88 7.58
CA VAL A 176 -2.62 1.57 8.59
C VAL A 176 -3.92 1.13 7.91
N GLU A 177 -4.47 -0.04 8.24
CA GLU A 177 -5.76 -0.48 7.66
C GLU A 177 -6.93 0.48 8.00
N ALA A 178 -7.94 0.59 7.15
CA ALA A 178 -8.99 1.60 7.26
C ALA A 178 -9.81 1.50 8.56
N ARG A 179 -10.10 0.28 9.03
CA ARG A 179 -10.73 0.01 10.35
C ARG A 179 -9.85 0.41 11.53
N LEU A 180 -8.63 0.84 11.24
CA LEU A 180 -7.59 1.21 12.17
C LEU A 180 -7.23 2.69 12.13
N LEU A 181 -7.93 3.45 11.29
CA LEU A 181 -7.92 4.89 11.29
C LEU A 181 -8.99 5.44 12.23
N ARG A 182 -8.76 6.66 12.71
CA ARG A 182 -9.49 7.28 13.81
C ARG A 182 -9.59 8.79 13.53
N ILE A 183 -10.68 9.42 13.96
CA ILE A 183 -10.82 10.89 13.83
C ILE A 183 -9.66 11.56 14.58
N GLY A 184 -8.96 12.46 13.90
CA GLY A 184 -7.70 13.09 14.34
C GLY A 184 -6.41 12.39 13.89
N ASP A 185 -6.44 11.16 13.37
CA ASP A 185 -5.23 10.54 12.81
C ASP A 185 -4.79 11.28 11.53
N ARG A 186 -3.47 11.41 11.33
CA ARG A 186 -2.91 11.99 10.09
C ARG A 186 -2.79 10.92 9.00
N VAL A 187 -3.19 11.25 7.78
CA VAL A 187 -3.08 10.43 6.57
C VAL A 187 -2.29 11.16 5.49
N ALA A 188 -1.57 10.42 4.66
CA ALA A 188 -0.96 10.97 3.45
C ALA A 188 -2.06 11.25 2.44
N THR A 189 -2.19 12.51 2.04
CA THR A 189 -3.00 12.91 0.89
C THR A 189 -2.11 13.37 -0.25
N TYR A 190 -2.59 13.22 -1.47
CA TYR A 190 -2.07 13.91 -2.65
C TYR A 190 -3.16 14.87 -3.17
N PRO A 191 -3.17 16.17 -2.77
CA PRO A 191 -4.24 17.14 -3.06
C PRO A 191 -4.46 17.56 -4.52
N PHE A 192 -4.52 16.61 -5.44
CA PHE A 192 -4.69 16.83 -6.87
C PHE A 192 -5.78 15.90 -7.43
N GLU A 193 -6.95 16.49 -7.72
CA GLU A 193 -8.11 15.81 -8.32
C GLU A 193 -7.85 15.41 -9.78
N GLY A 194 -7.01 16.18 -10.47
CA GLY A 194 -6.77 16.04 -11.89
C GLY A 194 -8.01 16.29 -12.73
N VAL A 195 -8.11 15.55 -13.82
CA VAL A 195 -9.21 15.63 -14.79
C VAL A 195 -9.64 14.21 -15.14
N ALA A 196 -10.93 13.94 -15.27
CA ALA A 196 -11.38 12.62 -15.69
C ALA A 196 -10.72 12.22 -17.03
N TYR A 197 -10.29 10.95 -17.13
CA TYR A 197 -9.85 10.41 -18.40
C TYR A 197 -11.05 10.25 -19.33
N GLU A 198 -10.94 10.83 -20.51
CA GLU A 198 -11.94 10.76 -21.57
C GLU A 198 -11.32 9.99 -22.74
N GLU A 199 -12.02 8.96 -23.23
CA GLU A 199 -11.73 8.41 -24.55
C GLU A 199 -12.27 9.33 -25.65
N HIS A 200 -11.51 9.43 -26.73
CA HIS A 200 -11.79 10.30 -27.87
C HIS A 200 -11.51 9.58 -29.19
N GLU A 201 -12.06 10.08 -30.28
CA GLU A 201 -11.82 9.52 -31.62
C GLU A 201 -10.35 9.65 -32.05
N GLU A 202 -9.89 8.71 -32.89
CA GLU A 202 -8.58 8.84 -33.52
C GLU A 202 -8.61 9.86 -34.67
N ARG A 203 -7.73 10.86 -34.60
CA ARG A 203 -7.62 11.96 -35.56
C ARG A 203 -6.15 12.24 -35.83
N VAL A 204 -5.78 12.51 -37.08
CA VAL A 204 -4.38 12.81 -37.45
C VAL A 204 -4.04 14.24 -37.02
N ILE A 205 -3.06 14.37 -36.12
CA ILE A 205 -2.50 15.65 -35.65
C ILE A 205 -1.38 16.10 -36.59
N LEU A 206 -0.49 15.18 -37.01
CA LEU A 206 0.52 15.43 -38.04
C LEU A 206 0.60 14.26 -39.05
N PRO A 207 0.26 14.48 -40.33
CA PRO A 207 0.44 13.49 -41.38
C PRO A 207 1.92 13.39 -41.80
N GLU A 208 2.27 12.28 -42.44
CA GLU A 208 3.67 11.93 -42.73
C GLU A 208 4.39 12.85 -43.72
N ASN A 209 3.62 13.58 -44.54
CA ASN A 209 4.06 14.32 -45.72
C ASN A 209 4.51 15.76 -45.43
N VAL A 210 4.29 16.30 -44.22
CA VAL A 210 4.70 17.69 -43.86
C VAL A 210 6.18 17.83 -43.48
N PHE A 211 6.97 16.76 -43.66
CA PHE A 211 8.38 16.66 -43.28
C PHE A 211 9.26 16.20 -44.46
N GLU A 212 10.51 16.67 -44.52
CA GLU A 212 11.53 16.11 -45.43
C GLU A 212 11.66 14.59 -45.26
N ARG A 213 11.88 13.85 -46.36
CA ARG A 213 12.01 12.38 -46.37
C ARG A 213 12.93 11.81 -45.29
N LYS A 214 14.06 12.50 -44.98
CA LYS A 214 15.01 12.09 -43.95
C LYS A 214 14.47 12.30 -42.52
N VAL A 215 13.75 13.40 -42.27
CA VAL A 215 13.11 13.69 -40.98
C VAL A 215 11.89 12.80 -40.77
N SER A 216 11.05 12.62 -41.81
CA SER A 216 9.89 11.72 -41.77
C SER A 216 10.32 10.28 -41.43
N SER A 217 11.34 9.75 -42.11
CA SER A 217 11.94 8.44 -41.80
C SER A 217 12.49 8.36 -40.36
N GLU A 218 13.09 9.43 -39.84
CA GLU A 218 13.61 9.47 -38.47
C GLU A 218 12.49 9.47 -37.40
N LEU A 219 11.37 10.14 -37.67
CA LEU A 219 10.21 10.22 -36.77
C LEU A 219 9.37 8.93 -36.79
N LYS A 220 9.16 8.31 -37.96
CA LYS A 220 8.52 6.98 -38.08
C LYS A 220 9.25 5.93 -37.24
N LYS A 221 10.59 5.91 -37.28
CA LYS A 221 11.42 5.00 -36.46
C LYS A 221 11.30 5.20 -34.94
N ARG A 222 10.64 6.27 -34.48
CA ARG A 222 10.38 6.57 -33.07
C ARG A 222 8.90 6.43 -32.68
N ASP A 223 8.03 5.97 -33.58
CA ASP A 223 6.59 5.95 -33.40
C ASP A 223 6.00 7.36 -33.16
N LEU A 224 6.45 8.32 -33.98
CA LEU A 224 6.04 9.73 -33.94
C LEU A 224 5.41 10.23 -35.26
N LEU A 225 5.28 9.38 -36.29
CA LEU A 225 4.55 9.67 -37.52
C LEU A 225 3.90 8.40 -38.10
N PRO A 226 2.65 8.48 -38.61
CA PRO A 226 1.73 9.62 -38.51
C PRO A 226 1.35 9.86 -37.04
N LEU A 227 1.35 11.12 -36.60
CA LEU A 227 1.02 11.43 -35.21
C LEU A 227 -0.50 11.57 -35.10
N THR A 228 -1.14 10.67 -34.35
CA THR A 228 -2.58 10.66 -34.12
C THR A 228 -2.93 11.06 -32.69
N SER A 229 -4.19 11.44 -32.48
CA SER A 229 -4.74 11.74 -31.15
C SER A 229 -4.67 10.57 -30.17
N LYS A 230 -4.59 9.32 -30.65
CA LYS A 230 -4.43 8.10 -29.81
C LYS A 230 -2.96 7.64 -29.66
N ASN A 231 -1.99 8.30 -30.28
CA ASN A 231 -0.58 7.94 -30.13
C ASN A 231 -0.12 8.14 -28.67
N LYS A 232 0.45 7.08 -28.07
CA LYS A 232 0.84 7.05 -26.63
C LYS A 232 1.88 8.10 -26.24
N LYS A 233 2.58 8.70 -27.21
CA LYS A 233 3.61 9.73 -26.99
C LYS A 233 3.08 11.16 -27.15
N LEU A 234 1.85 11.33 -27.64
CA LEU A 234 1.22 12.64 -27.75
C LEU A 234 1.08 13.38 -26.40
N PRO A 235 0.69 12.75 -25.27
CA PRO A 235 0.68 13.42 -23.96
C PRO A 235 2.03 14.07 -23.61
N VAL A 236 3.13 13.34 -23.84
CA VAL A 236 4.50 13.82 -23.60
C VAL A 236 4.87 14.97 -24.54
N LEU A 237 4.49 14.89 -25.83
CA LEU A 237 4.67 15.99 -26.78
C LEU A 237 3.89 17.25 -26.37
N ILE A 238 2.66 17.10 -25.89
CA ILE A 238 1.82 18.22 -25.42
C ILE A 238 2.48 18.92 -24.21
N LYS A 239 2.98 18.15 -23.24
CA LYS A 239 3.72 18.72 -22.10
C LYS A 239 4.94 19.51 -22.54
N LEU A 240 5.80 18.89 -23.37
CA LEU A 240 7.02 19.52 -23.85
C LEU A 240 6.73 20.74 -24.72
N LEU A 241 5.62 20.76 -25.48
CA LEU A 241 5.16 21.91 -26.25
C LEU A 241 4.68 23.06 -25.34
N GLY A 242 3.86 22.77 -24.33
CA GLY A 242 3.40 23.77 -23.36
C GLY A 242 4.55 24.41 -22.58
N TYR A 243 5.50 23.59 -22.09
CA TYR A 243 6.72 24.08 -21.45
C TYR A 243 7.62 24.84 -22.44
N PHE A 244 7.71 24.38 -23.70
CA PHE A 244 8.46 25.09 -24.74
C PHE A 244 7.90 26.49 -24.99
N THR A 245 6.58 26.68 -24.97
CA THR A 245 5.95 28.00 -25.17
C THR A 245 6.43 29.03 -24.13
N GLY A 246 6.75 28.62 -22.90
CA GLY A 246 7.40 29.44 -21.86
C GLY A 246 8.94 29.39 -21.88
N ASP A 247 9.54 28.41 -21.21
CA ASP A 247 11.00 28.29 -20.96
C ASP A 247 11.80 27.59 -22.09
N GLY A 248 11.21 27.40 -23.28
CA GLY A 248 11.87 26.80 -24.45
C GLY A 248 12.47 27.80 -25.47
N THR A 249 13.53 27.41 -26.15
CA THR A 249 14.09 28.12 -27.33
C THR A 249 14.80 27.18 -28.33
N PHE A 250 15.14 27.68 -29.51
CA PHE A 250 15.88 26.95 -30.55
C PHE A 250 17.29 27.53 -30.77
N ASP A 251 18.31 26.68 -30.76
CA ASP A 251 19.71 27.03 -31.08
C ASP A 251 20.18 26.21 -32.28
N GLY A 252 20.15 26.82 -33.47
CA GLY A 252 20.52 26.16 -34.73
C GLY A 252 19.66 24.91 -34.99
N LYS A 253 20.24 23.71 -34.75
CA LYS A 253 19.58 22.40 -34.87
C LYS A 253 19.09 21.82 -33.53
N LYS A 254 19.34 22.50 -32.41
CA LYS A 254 18.99 22.06 -31.05
C LYS A 254 17.69 22.69 -30.57
N VAL A 255 17.00 21.97 -29.71
CA VAL A 255 15.97 22.52 -28.80
C VAL A 255 16.61 22.71 -27.43
N ILE A 256 16.35 23.83 -26.76
CA ILE A 256 16.87 24.12 -25.42
C ILE A 256 15.68 24.43 -24.50
N PHE A 257 15.70 23.85 -23.30
CA PHE A 257 14.76 24.14 -22.22
C PHE A 257 15.55 24.68 -21.02
N TYR A 258 15.05 25.75 -20.41
CA TYR A 258 15.53 26.29 -19.12
C TYR A 258 14.64 25.79 -17.98
N GLY A 259 15.00 26.08 -16.73
CA GLY A 259 14.15 25.75 -15.56
C GLY A 259 14.92 25.36 -14.31
N SER A 260 14.23 24.67 -13.38
CA SER A 260 14.84 24.13 -12.16
C SER A 260 15.62 22.84 -12.44
N LYS A 261 16.67 22.56 -11.66
CA LYS A 261 17.46 21.31 -11.79
C LYS A 261 16.60 20.04 -11.59
N GLU A 262 15.56 20.11 -10.77
CA GLU A 262 14.66 18.99 -10.51
C GLU A 262 13.64 18.83 -11.64
N GLY A 263 12.99 19.91 -12.06
CA GLY A 263 12.07 19.94 -13.19
C GLY A 263 12.70 19.46 -14.50
N LEU A 264 13.94 19.90 -14.76
CA LEU A 264 14.72 19.48 -15.92
C LEU A 264 15.10 17.98 -15.91
N LYS A 265 15.06 17.27 -14.77
CA LYS A 265 15.16 15.80 -14.77
C LYS A 265 13.89 15.16 -15.31
N LYS A 266 12.72 15.52 -14.76
CA LYS A 266 11.40 15.04 -15.21
C LYS A 266 11.22 15.32 -16.72
N LEU A 267 11.70 16.48 -17.20
CA LEU A 267 11.73 16.84 -18.61
C LEU A 267 12.72 16.01 -19.45
N GLN A 268 13.89 15.63 -18.92
CA GLN A 268 14.80 14.68 -19.58
C GLN A 268 14.21 13.27 -19.68
N GLU A 269 13.47 12.79 -18.66
CA GLU A 269 12.78 11.50 -18.72
C GLU A 269 11.73 11.48 -19.84
N ASP A 270 10.88 12.50 -19.91
CA ASP A 270 9.89 12.68 -20.98
C ASP A 270 10.55 12.73 -22.39
N ILE A 271 11.69 13.42 -22.57
CA ILE A 271 12.44 13.41 -23.85
C ILE A 271 12.95 11.99 -24.23
N ARG A 272 13.33 11.16 -23.25
CA ARG A 272 13.78 9.77 -23.51
C ARG A 272 12.62 8.87 -23.95
N LEU A 273 11.41 9.06 -23.44
CA LEU A 273 10.21 8.33 -23.88
C LEU A 273 9.87 8.59 -25.37
N LEU A 274 10.18 9.79 -25.86
CA LEU A 274 10.11 10.13 -27.29
C LEU A 274 11.22 9.49 -28.15
N GLY A 275 12.18 8.77 -27.54
CA GLY A 275 13.31 8.17 -28.25
C GLY A 275 14.44 9.17 -28.58
N TYR A 276 14.54 10.29 -27.85
CA TYR A 276 15.60 11.27 -28.01
C TYR A 276 16.57 11.27 -26.82
N THR A 277 17.84 11.61 -27.08
CA THR A 277 18.88 11.69 -26.06
C THR A 277 19.09 13.15 -25.67
N PRO A 278 18.63 13.60 -24.48
CA PRO A 278 18.92 14.94 -23.98
C PRO A 278 20.37 15.04 -23.48
N SER A 279 20.94 16.24 -23.52
CA SER A 279 22.23 16.54 -22.89
C SER A 279 22.13 16.47 -21.36
N LYS A 280 23.29 16.36 -20.68
CA LYS A 280 23.39 16.57 -19.22
C LYS A 280 22.90 17.99 -18.88
N ILE A 281 22.29 18.17 -17.70
CA ILE A 281 21.84 19.50 -17.26
C ILE A 281 23.05 20.43 -17.17
N HIS A 282 23.10 21.44 -18.05
CA HIS A 282 24.12 22.48 -18.06
C HIS A 282 23.83 23.50 -16.94
N VAL A 283 24.88 24.09 -16.38
CA VAL A 283 24.77 25.11 -15.32
C VAL A 283 25.58 26.34 -15.73
N ARG A 284 24.95 27.52 -15.69
CA ARG A 284 25.58 28.81 -15.96
C ARG A 284 25.41 29.73 -14.75
N LYS A 285 26.48 30.40 -14.32
CA LYS A 285 26.36 31.54 -13.38
C LYS A 285 25.77 32.72 -14.16
N ARG A 286 24.67 33.29 -13.67
CA ARG A 286 24.02 34.47 -14.26
C ARG A 286 24.01 35.59 -13.23
N VAL A 287 24.69 36.70 -13.54
CA VAL A 287 24.62 37.91 -12.72
C VAL A 287 23.45 38.74 -13.22
N SER A 288 22.45 38.93 -12.38
CA SER A 288 21.32 39.83 -12.65
C SER A 288 21.52 41.10 -11.83
N VAL A 289 21.47 42.27 -12.46
CA VAL A 289 21.46 43.55 -11.75
C VAL A 289 20.02 44.05 -11.65
N ILE A 290 19.50 44.18 -10.44
CA ILE A 290 18.15 44.66 -10.15
C ILE A 290 18.27 45.85 -9.20
N ASN A 291 17.76 47.01 -9.61
CA ASN A 291 17.82 48.26 -8.83
C ASN A 291 19.23 48.57 -8.30
N GLY A 292 20.25 48.41 -9.15
CA GLY A 292 21.67 48.63 -8.83
C GLY A 292 22.35 47.52 -8.03
N LYS A 293 21.61 46.55 -7.46
CA LYS A 293 22.19 45.42 -6.71
C LYS A 293 22.44 44.23 -7.64
N SER A 294 23.64 43.66 -7.59
CA SER A 294 24.02 42.47 -8.36
C SER A 294 23.72 41.18 -7.58
N THR A 295 22.84 40.35 -8.13
CA THR A 295 22.47 39.04 -7.58
C THR A 295 23.03 37.94 -8.47
N VAL A 296 23.78 36.99 -7.89
CA VAL A 296 24.41 35.88 -8.65
C VAL A 296 23.54 34.63 -8.59
N GLY A 297 22.72 34.45 -9.62
CA GLY A 297 21.89 33.25 -9.81
C GLY A 297 22.63 32.09 -10.51
N ARG A 298 21.99 30.92 -10.51
CA ARG A 298 22.36 29.76 -11.34
C ARG A 298 21.24 29.44 -12.31
N GLU A 299 21.54 29.53 -13.60
CA GLU A 299 20.67 29.17 -14.71
C GLU A 299 20.96 27.71 -15.12
N TYR A 300 19.93 26.87 -15.18
CA TYR A 300 20.05 25.47 -15.61
C TYR A 300 19.39 25.30 -16.99
N SER A 301 19.94 24.43 -17.84
CA SER A 301 19.31 24.08 -19.12
C SER A 301 19.60 22.66 -19.60
N VAL A 302 18.70 22.12 -20.42
CA VAL A 302 18.82 20.82 -21.11
C VAL A 302 18.70 21.05 -22.61
N HIS A 303 19.61 20.46 -23.39
CA HIS A 303 19.67 20.64 -24.85
C HIS A 303 19.34 19.32 -25.54
N VAL A 304 18.52 19.36 -26.60
CA VAL A 304 18.18 18.20 -27.44
C VAL A 304 18.73 18.46 -28.84
N PRO A 305 19.90 17.90 -29.21
CA PRO A 305 20.61 18.24 -30.45
C PRO A 305 20.10 17.47 -31.68
N ALA A 306 18.78 17.41 -31.88
CA ALA A 306 18.14 16.63 -32.94
C ALA A 306 17.29 17.51 -33.87
N ARG A 307 17.63 17.55 -35.16
CA ARG A 307 16.85 18.28 -36.17
C ARG A 307 15.41 17.81 -36.20
N SER A 308 15.17 16.50 -36.24
CA SER A 308 13.81 15.94 -36.28
C SER A 308 12.94 16.35 -35.10
N PHE A 309 13.50 16.50 -33.90
CA PHE A 309 12.77 16.98 -32.72
C PHE A 309 12.44 18.48 -32.82
N LYS A 310 13.36 19.31 -33.33
CA LYS A 310 13.09 20.72 -33.64
C LYS A 310 11.96 20.87 -34.66
N GLU A 311 12.07 20.17 -35.79
CA GLU A 311 11.06 20.22 -36.87
C GLU A 311 9.69 19.74 -36.36
N LEU A 312 9.66 18.68 -35.54
CA LEU A 312 8.44 18.15 -34.92
C LEU A 312 7.75 19.19 -34.03
N LEU A 313 8.48 19.83 -33.11
CA LEU A 313 7.91 20.86 -32.24
C LEU A 313 7.39 22.06 -33.06
N ILE A 314 8.13 22.52 -34.07
CA ILE A 314 7.68 23.61 -34.95
C ILE A 314 6.38 23.22 -35.67
N LYS A 315 6.28 22.00 -36.22
CA LYS A 315 5.05 21.52 -36.88
C LYS A 315 3.88 21.32 -35.91
N LEU A 316 4.13 21.02 -34.65
CA LEU A 316 3.11 20.99 -33.59
C LEU A 316 2.60 22.40 -33.20
N GLY A 317 3.33 23.47 -33.55
CA GLY A 317 2.96 24.87 -33.25
C GLY A 317 3.92 25.60 -32.32
N ALA A 318 5.11 25.08 -32.05
CA ALA A 318 6.11 25.75 -31.21
C ALA A 318 6.62 27.06 -31.88
N PRO A 319 6.67 28.20 -31.17
CA PRO A 319 7.09 29.49 -31.75
C PRO A 319 8.53 29.45 -32.27
N SER A 320 8.70 29.68 -33.56
CA SER A 320 9.98 29.58 -34.26
C SER A 320 10.71 30.92 -34.37
N GLY A 321 11.39 31.33 -33.30
CA GLY A 321 12.18 32.57 -33.28
C GLY A 321 12.24 33.23 -31.90
N ASN A 322 12.52 34.53 -31.88
CA ASN A 322 12.37 35.32 -30.66
C ASN A 322 10.88 35.54 -30.37
N LYS A 323 10.37 34.96 -29.28
CA LYS A 323 8.95 34.98 -28.88
C LYS A 323 8.35 36.39 -28.72
N VAL A 324 9.20 37.38 -28.43
CA VAL A 324 8.81 38.79 -28.31
C VAL A 324 8.50 39.40 -29.68
N GLU A 325 9.20 38.97 -30.72
CA GLU A 325 9.15 39.48 -32.10
C GLU A 325 8.42 38.54 -33.08
N THR A 326 7.99 37.35 -32.61
CA THR A 326 7.35 36.31 -33.42
C THR A 326 5.87 36.17 -33.02
N ALA A 327 4.95 36.21 -33.98
CA ALA A 327 3.54 35.90 -33.73
C ALA A 327 3.35 34.41 -33.46
N TYR A 328 2.54 34.05 -32.47
CA TYR A 328 2.17 32.65 -32.19
C TYR A 328 0.82 32.55 -31.47
N GLU A 329 0.23 31.36 -31.49
CA GLU A 329 -1.10 31.05 -30.95
C GLU A 329 -1.07 29.70 -30.21
N VAL A 330 -2.14 29.40 -29.45
CA VAL A 330 -2.39 28.05 -28.95
C VAL A 330 -2.71 27.14 -30.15
N PRO A 331 -2.05 25.98 -30.32
CA PRO A 331 -2.25 25.13 -31.49
C PRO A 331 -3.70 24.70 -31.66
N SER A 332 -4.30 24.96 -32.83
CA SER A 332 -5.73 24.77 -33.07
C SER A 332 -6.23 23.33 -32.82
N TRP A 333 -5.39 22.33 -33.10
CA TRP A 333 -5.70 20.92 -32.85
C TRP A 333 -5.88 20.60 -31.35
N LEU A 334 -5.23 21.34 -30.44
CA LEU A 334 -5.31 21.12 -28.99
C LEU A 334 -6.74 21.30 -28.46
N PHE A 335 -7.49 22.25 -29.02
CA PHE A 335 -8.90 22.48 -28.65
C PHE A 335 -9.83 21.29 -28.97
N SER A 336 -9.40 20.38 -29.85
CA SER A 336 -10.18 19.21 -30.28
C SER A 336 -9.85 17.90 -29.54
N LEU A 337 -8.89 17.95 -28.61
CA LEU A 337 -8.51 16.83 -27.74
C LEU A 337 -9.36 16.81 -26.45
N PRO A 338 -9.37 15.71 -25.67
CA PRO A 338 -10.05 15.66 -24.38
C PRO A 338 -9.44 16.62 -23.35
N ALA A 339 -10.22 16.95 -22.30
CA ALA A 339 -9.85 17.93 -21.28
C ALA A 339 -8.53 17.58 -20.56
N TRP A 340 -8.31 16.30 -20.25
CA TRP A 340 -7.07 15.84 -19.60
C TRP A 340 -5.81 16.04 -20.46
N MET A 341 -5.93 16.05 -21.80
CA MET A 341 -4.82 16.40 -22.69
C MET A 341 -4.59 17.91 -22.74
N LYS A 342 -5.65 18.74 -22.76
CA LYS A 342 -5.53 20.21 -22.70
C LYS A 342 -4.86 20.65 -21.38
N ARG A 343 -5.18 19.97 -20.27
CA ARG A 343 -4.56 20.15 -18.96
C ARG A 343 -3.03 20.03 -18.99
N LEU A 344 -2.48 19.07 -19.74
CA LEU A 344 -1.03 18.89 -19.87
C LEU A 344 -0.33 20.10 -20.51
N TYR A 345 -0.96 20.75 -21.50
CA TYR A 345 -0.42 21.96 -22.11
C TYR A 345 -0.41 23.12 -21.12
N LEU A 346 -1.55 23.37 -20.45
CA LEU A 346 -1.69 24.44 -19.46
C LEU A 346 -0.73 24.25 -18.28
N ALA A 347 -0.74 23.08 -17.63
CA ALA A 347 0.10 22.80 -16.47
C ALA A 347 1.60 22.92 -16.79
N SER A 348 2.00 22.61 -18.02
CA SER A 348 3.38 22.78 -18.49
C SER A 348 3.72 24.23 -18.80
N LEU A 349 2.84 24.98 -19.45
CA LEU A 349 3.01 26.43 -19.62
C LEU A 349 3.08 27.14 -18.26
N PHE A 350 2.24 26.73 -17.30
CA PHE A 350 2.20 27.27 -15.94
C PHE A 350 3.46 26.92 -15.14
N GLY A 351 4.05 25.75 -15.39
CA GLY A 351 5.33 25.33 -14.82
C GLY A 351 6.50 26.27 -15.17
N ALA A 352 6.44 26.93 -16.32
CA ALA A 352 7.37 27.97 -16.75
C ALA A 352 6.90 29.37 -16.31
N GLU A 353 5.72 29.82 -16.75
CA GLU A 353 5.34 31.25 -16.82
C GLU A 353 4.25 31.72 -15.83
N LEU A 354 3.51 30.81 -15.17
CA LEU A 354 2.49 31.19 -14.18
C LEU A 354 3.12 31.37 -12.81
N ASP A 355 2.78 32.45 -12.11
CA ASP A 355 3.18 32.68 -10.71
C ASP A 355 2.97 31.45 -9.82
N LYS A 356 3.85 31.29 -8.83
CA LYS A 356 3.71 30.25 -7.78
C LYS A 356 2.71 30.69 -6.71
N PRO A 357 2.02 29.76 -6.01
CA PRO A 357 1.16 30.11 -4.89
C PRO A 357 1.91 30.93 -3.84
N ARG A 358 1.34 32.08 -3.45
CA ARG A 358 1.87 33.00 -2.44
C ARG A 358 0.74 33.80 -1.82
N THR A 359 0.81 34.09 -0.52
CA THR A 359 -0.15 35.00 0.11
C THR A 359 0.39 36.43 0.25
N VAL A 360 -0.55 37.39 0.34
CA VAL A 360 -0.27 38.81 0.63
C VAL A 360 0.00 39.02 2.13
N ASN A 361 -0.63 38.20 2.99
CA ASN A 361 -0.71 38.44 4.43
C ASN A 361 -0.78 37.15 5.29
N GLY A 362 -0.51 35.98 4.71
CA GLY A 362 -0.71 34.67 5.32
C GLY A 362 -2.09 34.05 5.10
N TYR A 363 -3.09 34.83 4.69
CA TYR A 363 -4.50 34.39 4.64
C TYR A 363 -5.13 34.49 3.25
N ASN A 364 -4.71 35.43 2.40
CA ASN A 364 -5.29 35.66 1.07
C ASN A 364 -4.18 35.56 0.01
N PHE A 365 -4.41 34.77 -1.04
CA PHE A 365 -3.45 34.57 -2.12
C PHE A 365 -3.34 35.81 -3.03
N GLU A 366 -2.15 36.04 -3.57
CA GLU A 366 -1.95 36.97 -4.70
C GLU A 366 -2.71 36.43 -5.94
N PRO A 367 -3.45 37.25 -6.71
CA PRO A 367 -4.10 36.82 -7.95
C PRO A 367 -3.04 36.33 -8.97
N PRO A 368 -2.98 35.02 -9.30
CA PRO A 368 -1.87 34.47 -10.09
C PRO A 368 -1.83 35.06 -11.50
N GLN A 369 -0.65 35.47 -11.97
CA GLN A 369 -0.52 36.05 -13.32
C GLN A 369 0.28 35.15 -14.25
N LEU A 370 -0.26 34.96 -15.45
CA LEU A 370 0.48 34.43 -16.60
C LEU A 370 0.91 35.62 -17.45
N THR A 371 2.22 35.90 -17.52
CA THR A 371 2.71 37.10 -18.22
C THR A 371 3.58 36.75 -19.43
N LEU A 372 3.50 37.57 -20.47
CA LEU A 372 4.36 37.47 -21.65
C LEU A 372 4.73 38.88 -22.16
N THR A 373 5.79 38.97 -22.97
CA THR A 373 6.23 40.24 -23.57
C THR A 373 6.23 40.12 -25.09
N LYS A 374 5.77 41.18 -25.77
CA LYS A 374 5.78 41.35 -27.22
C LYS A 374 6.43 42.69 -27.61
N VAL A 375 6.81 42.84 -28.87
CA VAL A 375 6.92 44.18 -29.50
C VAL A 375 5.53 44.80 -29.64
N GLU A 376 5.44 46.13 -29.75
CA GLU A 376 4.14 46.84 -29.73
C GLU A 376 3.24 46.42 -30.91
N GLU A 377 3.83 46.15 -32.07
CA GLU A 377 3.15 45.67 -33.28
C GLU A 377 2.52 44.27 -33.13
N LEU A 378 2.81 43.56 -32.04
CA LEU A 378 2.26 42.24 -31.71
C LEU A 378 1.41 42.24 -30.43
N GLU A 379 0.94 43.41 -29.94
CA GLU A 379 0.02 43.49 -28.79
C GLU A 379 -1.22 42.61 -29.01
N ASP A 380 -1.86 42.70 -30.18
CA ASP A 380 -3.07 41.93 -30.51
C ASP A 380 -2.82 40.42 -30.63
N ASN A 381 -1.65 39.99 -31.12
CA ASN A 381 -1.28 38.57 -31.08
C ASN A 381 -1.10 38.08 -29.63
N GLY A 382 -0.51 38.91 -28.76
CA GLY A 382 -0.42 38.62 -27.33
C GLY A 382 -1.81 38.51 -26.67
N ARG A 383 -2.74 39.42 -27.01
CA ARG A 383 -4.13 39.38 -26.55
C ARG A 383 -4.86 38.14 -27.04
N LEU A 384 -4.70 37.76 -28.31
CA LEU A 384 -5.28 36.56 -28.91
C LEU A 384 -4.80 35.29 -28.19
N PHE A 385 -3.49 35.14 -27.97
CA PHE A 385 -2.93 34.00 -27.23
C PHE A 385 -3.49 33.91 -25.80
N LEU A 386 -3.53 35.01 -25.05
CA LEU A 386 -4.07 35.01 -23.69
C LEU A 386 -5.60 34.79 -23.66
N SER A 387 -6.33 35.19 -24.70
CA SER A 387 -7.76 34.86 -24.87
C SER A 387 -7.97 33.37 -25.20
N GLN A 388 -7.07 32.77 -25.98
CA GLN A 388 -7.06 31.32 -26.22
C GLN A 388 -6.75 30.51 -24.95
N ILE A 389 -5.79 30.97 -24.13
CA ILE A 389 -5.55 30.39 -22.78
C ILE A 389 -6.79 30.57 -21.88
N THR A 390 -7.43 31.75 -21.91
CA THR A 390 -8.68 32.00 -21.17
C THR A 390 -9.80 31.04 -21.59
N LYS A 391 -9.92 30.71 -22.88
CA LYS A 391 -10.89 29.73 -23.37
C LYS A 391 -10.61 28.33 -22.80
N LEU A 392 -9.35 27.90 -22.75
CA LEU A 392 -8.97 26.61 -22.14
C LEU A 392 -9.22 26.59 -20.62
N LEU A 393 -8.86 27.67 -19.90
CA LEU A 393 -9.05 27.78 -18.44
C LEU A 393 -10.52 27.60 -18.03
N ARG A 394 -11.46 28.14 -18.81
CA ARG A 394 -12.90 28.00 -18.56
C ARG A 394 -13.38 26.54 -18.59
N GLU A 395 -12.75 25.67 -19.37
CA GLU A 395 -13.11 24.24 -19.41
C GLU A 395 -12.88 23.52 -18.07
N PHE A 396 -11.95 24.02 -17.24
CA PHE A 396 -11.65 23.46 -15.92
C PHE A 396 -12.43 24.14 -14.78
N GLY A 397 -13.25 25.14 -15.09
CA GLY A 397 -13.93 25.98 -14.12
C GLY A 397 -13.07 27.10 -13.56
N VAL A 398 -12.08 27.60 -14.33
CA VAL A 398 -11.20 28.70 -13.89
C VAL A 398 -11.60 30.03 -14.53
N GLU A 399 -12.01 30.97 -13.70
CA GLU A 399 -12.26 32.38 -13.98
C GLU A 399 -10.97 33.21 -14.06
N VAL A 400 -10.99 34.23 -14.91
CA VAL A 400 -9.92 35.24 -15.05
C VAL A 400 -10.50 36.64 -14.90
N CYS A 401 -9.76 37.54 -14.26
CA CYS A 401 -10.18 38.93 -14.04
C CYS A 401 -9.99 39.79 -15.29
N GLY A 402 -8.98 39.48 -16.13
CA GLY A 402 -8.75 40.20 -17.38
C GLY A 402 -7.30 40.08 -17.90
N ILE A 403 -7.02 40.75 -19.01
CA ILE A 403 -5.69 40.90 -19.59
C ILE A 403 -5.23 42.34 -19.39
N ASN A 404 -4.29 42.53 -18.46
CA ASN A 404 -3.62 43.79 -18.21
C ASN A 404 -2.48 43.99 -19.21
N VAL A 405 -2.21 45.23 -19.61
CA VAL A 405 -1.10 45.58 -20.53
C VAL A 405 -0.30 46.75 -19.96
N ILE A 406 1.02 46.58 -19.90
CA ILE A 406 2.00 47.56 -19.44
C ILE A 406 2.92 47.88 -20.62
N ARG A 407 2.95 49.14 -21.06
CA ARG A 407 3.84 49.59 -22.16
C ARG A 407 5.23 49.93 -21.62
N MET A 408 6.26 49.58 -22.39
CA MET A 408 7.67 49.58 -21.97
C MET A 408 8.57 49.91 -23.18
N ASP A 409 8.66 51.20 -23.54
CA ASP A 409 9.31 51.63 -24.80
C ASP A 409 8.72 50.84 -26.00
N LYS A 410 9.53 50.30 -26.91
CA LYS A 410 9.08 49.53 -28.09
C LYS A 410 8.51 48.13 -27.78
N LYS A 411 8.02 47.91 -26.55
CA LYS A 411 7.53 46.61 -26.07
C LYS A 411 6.29 46.76 -25.20
N VAL A 412 5.49 45.71 -25.19
CA VAL A 412 4.30 45.57 -24.35
C VAL A 412 4.42 44.30 -23.53
N LYS A 413 4.27 44.42 -22.20
CA LYS A 413 4.09 43.28 -21.30
C LYS A 413 2.60 43.06 -21.10
N LEU A 414 2.10 41.90 -21.47
CA LEU A 414 0.73 41.48 -21.20
C LEU A 414 0.70 40.52 -20.00
N GLY A 415 -0.32 40.63 -19.15
CA GLY A 415 -0.54 39.76 -18.01
C GLY A 415 -2.00 39.32 -17.93
N LEU A 416 -2.25 38.02 -18.05
CA LEU A 416 -3.55 37.41 -17.78
C LEU A 416 -3.65 37.14 -16.27
N THR A 417 -4.54 37.84 -15.59
CA THR A 417 -4.75 37.71 -14.14
C THR A 417 -5.86 36.69 -13.87
N ILE A 418 -5.53 35.61 -13.17
CA ILE A 418 -6.49 34.59 -12.71
C ILE A 418 -7.12 35.05 -11.39
N SER A 419 -8.41 34.78 -11.17
CA SER A 419 -9.09 35.26 -9.97
C SER A 419 -8.64 34.53 -8.70
N GLU A 420 -8.45 35.31 -7.64
CA GLU A 420 -8.00 34.95 -6.30
C GLU A 420 -9.09 34.33 -5.39
N LYS A 421 -10.32 34.18 -5.90
CA LYS A 421 -11.41 33.48 -5.20
C LYS A 421 -10.95 32.07 -4.76
N PRO A 422 -11.17 31.63 -3.50
CA PRO A 422 -10.74 30.33 -3.00
C PRO A 422 -11.08 29.15 -3.92
N SER A 423 -12.36 28.98 -4.27
CA SER A 423 -12.83 27.91 -5.17
C SER A 423 -12.23 27.97 -6.58
N ASN A 424 -11.89 29.16 -7.08
CA ASN A 424 -11.23 29.35 -8.37
C ASN A 424 -9.77 28.89 -8.33
N LEU A 425 -9.07 29.20 -7.24
CA LEU A 425 -7.70 28.75 -6.99
C LEU A 425 -7.64 27.24 -6.71
N VAL A 426 -8.65 26.67 -6.04
CA VAL A 426 -8.83 25.21 -5.92
C VAL A 426 -8.96 24.58 -7.30
N ASN A 427 -9.87 25.06 -8.17
CA ASN A 427 -10.01 24.55 -9.54
C ASN A 427 -8.69 24.66 -10.35
N LEU A 428 -7.98 25.80 -10.24
CA LEU A 428 -6.69 26.03 -10.90
C LEU A 428 -5.64 24.99 -10.47
N TRP A 429 -5.48 24.77 -9.17
CA TRP A 429 -4.37 23.98 -8.63
C TRP A 429 -4.69 22.49 -8.47
N SER A 430 -5.94 22.11 -8.15
CA SER A 430 -6.32 20.69 -7.98
C SER A 430 -6.55 19.97 -9.30
N ARG A 431 -6.94 20.69 -10.37
CA ARG A 431 -7.24 20.10 -11.69
C ARG A 431 -6.13 20.31 -12.71
N ILE A 432 -5.58 21.53 -12.78
CA ILE A 432 -4.51 21.85 -13.74
C ILE A 432 -3.15 21.66 -13.06
N GLY A 433 -2.86 22.45 -12.02
CA GLY A 433 -1.58 22.39 -11.30
C GLY A 433 -0.37 22.80 -12.17
N TYR A 434 0.80 22.24 -11.88
CA TYR A 434 2.08 22.57 -12.53
C TYR A 434 2.84 21.30 -12.95
N GLU A 435 3.35 21.27 -14.18
CA GLU A 435 4.29 20.25 -14.69
C GLU A 435 5.71 20.83 -14.76
N TYR A 436 6.74 19.97 -14.68
CA TYR A 436 8.17 20.33 -14.70
C TYR A 436 8.62 21.41 -13.69
N SER A 437 7.80 21.74 -12.69
CA SER A 437 8.10 22.81 -11.72
C SER A 437 7.79 22.33 -10.29
N PRO A 438 8.62 21.45 -9.71
CA PRO A 438 8.29 20.74 -8.46
C PRO A 438 8.03 21.67 -7.27
N GLU A 439 8.73 22.81 -7.17
CA GLU A 439 8.44 23.83 -6.15
C GLU A 439 7.00 24.38 -6.28
N ARG A 440 6.58 24.75 -7.49
CA ARG A 440 5.22 25.28 -7.74
C ARG A 440 4.17 24.20 -7.53
N MET A 441 4.45 22.97 -7.97
CA MET A 441 3.60 21.79 -7.76
C MET A 441 3.35 21.52 -6.26
N ARG A 442 4.40 21.45 -5.45
CA ARG A 442 4.31 21.21 -4.00
C ARG A 442 3.53 22.29 -3.27
N LEU A 443 3.81 23.57 -3.58
CA LEU A 443 3.05 24.70 -3.05
C LEU A 443 1.57 24.68 -3.50
N ALA A 444 1.28 24.19 -4.69
CA ALA A 444 -0.09 24.06 -5.20
C ALA A 444 -0.87 22.97 -4.46
N LEU A 445 -0.26 21.81 -4.20
CA LEU A 445 -0.84 20.73 -3.40
C LEU A 445 -1.18 21.24 -1.99
N ALA A 446 -0.24 21.92 -1.33
CA ALA A 446 -0.49 22.54 -0.02
C ALA A 446 -1.61 23.60 -0.10
N ALA A 447 -1.62 24.44 -1.13
CA ALA A 447 -2.61 25.50 -1.29
C ALA A 447 -4.03 24.95 -1.54
N VAL A 448 -4.19 23.86 -2.29
CA VAL A 448 -5.50 23.20 -2.48
C VAL A 448 -6.07 22.72 -1.14
N ALA A 449 -5.28 21.99 -0.35
CA ALA A 449 -5.72 21.47 0.93
C ALA A 449 -6.02 22.61 1.93
N TRP A 450 -5.13 23.59 2.04
CA TRP A 450 -5.33 24.76 2.91
C TRP A 450 -6.54 25.61 2.52
N LEU A 451 -6.81 25.79 1.22
CA LEU A 451 -8.00 26.51 0.75
C LEU A 451 -9.29 25.75 1.06
N LYS A 452 -9.34 24.42 0.81
CA LYS A 452 -10.52 23.60 1.19
C LYS A 452 -10.76 23.61 2.70
N LEU A 453 -9.70 23.60 3.51
CA LEU A 453 -9.80 23.78 4.96
C LEU A 453 -10.37 25.16 5.32
N LYS A 454 -9.90 26.23 4.68
CA LYS A 454 -10.39 27.60 4.89
C LYS A 454 -11.85 27.77 4.46
N GLU A 455 -12.31 27.11 3.39
CA GLU A 455 -13.69 27.19 2.92
C GLU A 455 -14.73 26.63 3.91
N LYS A 456 -14.31 25.82 4.89
CA LYS A 456 -15.16 25.40 6.00
C LYS A 456 -15.48 26.54 6.99
N VAL A 457 -14.57 27.50 7.18
CA VAL A 457 -14.69 28.56 8.21
C VAL A 457 -15.91 29.48 7.98
N PRO A 458 -16.18 30.03 6.78
CA PRO A 458 -17.41 30.80 6.53
C PRO A 458 -18.67 29.96 6.73
N ARG A 459 -18.66 28.71 6.24
CA ARG A 459 -19.79 27.79 6.33
C ARG A 459 -20.16 27.44 7.78
N SER A 460 -19.17 27.14 8.63
CA SER A 460 -19.41 26.92 10.06
C SER A 460 -19.98 28.15 10.76
N ARG A 461 -19.62 29.36 10.31
CA ARG A 461 -20.22 30.61 10.80
C ARG A 461 -21.66 30.79 10.32
N GLU A 462 -21.96 30.55 9.04
CA GLU A 462 -23.33 30.61 8.48
C GLU A 462 -24.28 29.58 9.14
N GLU A 463 -23.80 28.35 9.36
CA GLU A 463 -24.56 27.30 10.04
C GLU A 463 -24.77 27.62 11.53
N ALA A 464 -23.76 28.18 12.22
CA ALA A 464 -23.90 28.68 13.60
C ALA A 464 -24.83 29.90 13.70
N GLU A 465 -24.80 30.81 12.73
CA GLU A 465 -25.66 31.98 12.62
C GLU A 465 -27.13 31.58 12.43
N ALA A 466 -27.41 30.71 11.47
CA ALA A 466 -28.77 30.21 11.23
C ALA A 466 -29.32 29.50 12.49
N LYS A 467 -28.48 28.72 13.18
CA LYS A 467 -28.81 28.09 14.46
C LYS A 467 -29.08 29.12 15.56
N ALA A 468 -28.25 30.16 15.69
CA ALA A 468 -28.44 31.24 16.67
C ALA A 468 -29.77 31.96 16.47
N ILE A 469 -30.12 32.32 15.24
CA ILE A 469 -31.37 33.00 14.88
C ILE A 469 -32.59 32.12 15.19
N LEU A 470 -32.54 30.82 14.87
CA LEU A 470 -33.62 29.89 15.18
C LEU A 470 -33.81 29.71 16.70
N MET A 471 -32.72 29.60 17.47
CA MET A 471 -32.78 29.49 18.93
C MET A 471 -33.27 30.79 19.61
N LEU A 472 -32.87 31.96 19.09
CA LEU A 472 -33.42 33.26 19.49
C LEU A 472 -34.94 33.31 19.26
N ALA A 473 -35.40 32.91 18.07
CA ALA A 473 -36.81 32.90 17.72
C ALA A 473 -37.64 31.91 18.58
N SER A 474 -37.03 30.83 19.08
CA SER A 474 -37.67 29.91 20.05
C SER A 474 -37.64 30.39 21.51
N GLY A 475 -37.09 31.57 21.80
CA GLY A 475 -36.97 32.10 23.17
C GLY A 475 -35.89 31.42 24.02
N THR A 476 -34.89 30.78 23.40
CA THR A 476 -33.77 30.15 24.11
C THR A 476 -32.84 31.20 24.74
N SER A 477 -32.32 30.92 25.94
CA SER A 477 -31.45 31.87 26.65
C SER A 477 -30.14 32.13 25.92
N GLY A 478 -29.66 33.38 25.92
CA GLY A 478 -28.45 33.77 25.19
C GLY A 478 -27.20 32.97 25.57
N GLY A 479 -27.06 32.57 26.84
CA GLY A 479 -25.96 31.69 27.29
C GLY A 479 -26.01 30.30 26.66
N THR A 480 -27.21 29.71 26.57
CA THR A 480 -27.44 28.41 25.90
C THR A 480 -27.22 28.49 24.38
N ILE A 481 -27.46 29.66 23.77
CA ILE A 481 -27.14 29.88 22.36
C ILE A 481 -25.63 29.90 22.16
N ILE A 482 -24.90 30.73 22.93
CA ILE A 482 -23.44 30.83 22.91
C ILE A 482 -22.77 29.46 23.08
N GLU A 483 -23.21 28.67 24.06
CA GLU A 483 -22.73 27.31 24.31
C GLU A 483 -22.91 26.38 23.08
N GLN A 484 -24.01 26.54 22.34
CA GLN A 484 -24.39 25.66 21.23
C GLN A 484 -23.93 26.13 19.84
N THR A 485 -23.40 27.34 19.70
CA THR A 485 -22.90 27.90 18.42
C THR A 485 -21.38 28.13 18.41
N THR A 486 -20.75 28.20 19.58
CA THR A 486 -19.27 28.27 19.70
C THR A 486 -18.64 26.97 19.19
N SER A 487 -17.55 27.07 18.42
CA SER A 487 -16.85 25.93 17.80
C SER A 487 -15.40 26.29 17.43
N GLU A 488 -14.64 25.36 16.84
CA GLU A 488 -13.24 25.58 16.39
C GLU A 488 -13.07 26.83 15.52
N TYR A 489 -14.12 27.22 14.77
CA TYR A 489 -14.11 28.35 13.83
C TYR A 489 -15.11 29.47 14.16
N VAL A 490 -15.79 29.39 15.30
CA VAL A 490 -16.79 30.38 15.75
C VAL A 490 -16.55 30.68 17.23
N ASP A 491 -16.04 31.86 17.55
CA ASP A 491 -15.82 32.26 18.94
C ASP A 491 -17.11 32.74 19.63
N GLN A 492 -17.12 32.66 20.95
CA GLN A 492 -18.20 33.17 21.81
C GLN A 492 -18.55 34.64 21.46
N ARG A 493 -17.53 35.47 21.21
CA ARG A 493 -17.68 36.90 20.95
C ARG A 493 -18.39 37.21 19.62
N SER A 494 -18.21 36.37 18.60
CA SER A 494 -19.00 36.46 17.36
C SER A 494 -20.49 36.23 17.65
N THR A 495 -20.81 35.19 18.43
CA THR A 495 -22.19 34.87 18.78
C THR A 495 -22.82 35.96 19.66
N GLU A 496 -22.12 36.44 20.69
CA GLU A 496 -22.59 37.52 21.58
C GLU A 496 -23.01 38.76 20.78
N ARG A 497 -22.20 39.18 19.80
CA ARG A 497 -22.52 40.33 18.96
C ARG A 497 -23.72 40.08 18.05
N GLN A 498 -23.87 38.87 17.54
CA GLN A 498 -25.03 38.49 16.75
C GLN A 498 -26.32 38.53 17.60
N ILE A 499 -26.26 38.07 18.85
CA ILE A 499 -27.38 38.09 19.81
C ILE A 499 -27.74 39.52 20.25
N TYR A 500 -26.75 40.33 20.62
CA TYR A 500 -26.99 41.60 21.34
C TYR A 500 -26.81 42.88 20.49
N GLU A 501 -25.97 42.88 19.46
CA GLU A 501 -25.72 44.07 18.62
C GLU A 501 -26.52 44.07 17.32
N GLY A 502 -27.08 42.91 16.89
CA GLY A 502 -27.89 42.78 15.67
C GLY A 502 -27.13 43.12 14.38
N ARG A 503 -25.80 43.03 14.38
CA ARG A 503 -24.91 43.50 13.30
C ARG A 503 -23.79 42.52 12.98
N LEU A 504 -23.82 41.96 11.78
CA LEU A 504 -22.68 41.29 11.15
C LEU A 504 -21.67 42.33 10.62
N SER A 505 -20.83 42.91 11.49
CA SER A 505 -19.70 43.72 11.02
C SER A 505 -18.49 43.70 11.95
N SER A 506 -17.67 42.65 11.83
CA SER A 506 -16.24 42.73 12.07
C SER A 506 -15.53 41.72 11.14
N PRO A 507 -14.40 42.10 10.49
CA PRO A 507 -13.58 41.14 9.77
C PRO A 507 -13.11 39.99 10.67
N MET A 508 -12.67 38.91 10.03
CA MET A 508 -11.90 37.81 10.65
C MET A 508 -10.91 38.34 11.71
N ASP A 509 -11.05 37.89 12.97
CA ASP A 509 -9.91 37.91 13.88
C ASP A 509 -8.92 36.86 13.36
N PRO A 510 -7.69 37.22 12.93
CA PRO A 510 -6.82 36.28 12.23
C PRO A 510 -6.20 35.21 13.14
N THR A 511 -6.43 35.28 14.46
CA THR A 511 -5.63 34.51 15.45
C THR A 511 -5.99 33.03 15.59
N SER A 512 -7.16 32.57 15.10
CA SER A 512 -7.59 31.17 15.24
C SER A 512 -7.26 30.25 14.06
N PHE A 513 -7.02 30.79 12.85
CA PHE A 513 -6.74 29.99 11.66
C PHE A 513 -5.25 30.10 11.26
N PRO A 514 -4.55 29.01 10.91
CA PRO A 514 -3.12 29.07 10.62
C PRO A 514 -2.84 29.73 9.26
N LYS A 515 -1.80 30.57 9.20
CA LYS A 515 -1.30 31.16 7.93
C LYS A 515 -0.85 30.07 6.97
N PHE A 516 -1.04 30.29 5.67
CA PHE A 516 -0.69 29.31 4.63
C PHE A 516 0.76 28.82 4.74
N GLU A 517 1.73 29.73 4.86
CA GLU A 517 3.16 29.39 4.88
C GLU A 517 3.51 28.59 6.15
N GLU A 518 2.99 28.99 7.32
CA GLU A 518 3.20 28.32 8.62
C GLU A 518 2.44 26.98 8.75
N TRP A 519 1.41 26.76 7.93
CA TRP A 519 0.68 25.51 7.83
C TRP A 519 1.39 24.56 6.86
N ALA A 520 1.75 25.04 5.67
CA ALA A 520 2.42 24.26 4.64
C ALA A 520 3.76 23.68 5.15
N GLU A 521 4.55 24.46 5.90
CA GLU A 521 5.80 23.98 6.52
C GLU A 521 5.60 22.79 7.49
N LYS A 522 4.38 22.57 8.01
CA LYS A 522 4.04 21.49 8.96
C LYS A 522 3.31 20.31 8.33
N THR A 523 2.72 20.49 7.15
CA THR A 523 1.88 19.48 6.49
C THR A 523 2.44 18.96 5.16
N LEU A 524 3.17 19.78 4.41
CA LEU A 524 3.77 19.40 3.13
C LEU A 524 5.09 18.65 3.35
N GLU A 525 5.15 17.38 2.96
CA GLU A 525 6.37 16.59 3.01
C GLU A 525 6.66 15.96 1.64
N GLY A 526 7.79 16.35 1.03
CA GLY A 526 8.11 15.93 -0.34
C GLY A 526 7.03 16.37 -1.32
N ASP A 527 6.32 15.41 -1.90
CA ASP A 527 5.21 15.59 -2.85
C ASP A 527 3.83 15.24 -2.23
N ILE A 528 3.74 14.92 -0.92
CA ILE A 528 2.47 14.64 -0.23
C ILE A 528 2.10 15.72 0.80
N VAL A 529 0.82 15.77 1.19
CA VAL A 529 0.33 16.63 2.27
C VAL A 529 -0.32 15.77 3.35
N TRP A 530 0.21 15.86 4.56
CA TRP A 530 -0.33 15.22 5.76
C TRP A 530 -1.58 15.95 6.26
N ASP A 531 -2.75 15.33 6.07
CA ASP A 531 -4.06 15.85 6.47
C ASP A 531 -4.65 15.03 7.61
N GLU A 532 -5.54 15.59 8.43
CA GLU A 532 -6.15 14.89 9.58
C GLU A 532 -7.52 14.31 9.21
N ILE A 533 -7.92 13.19 9.80
CA ILE A 533 -9.25 12.61 9.58
C ILE A 533 -10.33 13.38 10.36
N GLU A 534 -11.40 13.74 9.67
CA GLU A 534 -12.60 14.43 10.19
C GLU A 534 -13.75 13.46 10.51
N SER A 535 -14.05 12.49 9.64
CA SER A 535 -15.07 11.48 9.90
C SER A 535 -14.68 10.10 9.36
N ILE A 536 -15.21 9.05 10.00
CA ILE A 536 -15.17 7.67 9.51
C ILE A 536 -16.56 7.08 9.67
N GLU A 537 -17.20 6.77 8.54
CA GLU A 537 -18.58 6.33 8.45
C GLU A 537 -18.62 4.91 7.85
N PRO A 538 -19.08 3.88 8.57
CA PRO A 538 -19.37 2.58 7.96
C PRO A 538 -20.62 2.70 7.08
N ILE A 539 -20.51 2.26 5.83
CA ILE A 539 -21.55 2.31 4.81
C ILE A 539 -21.83 0.88 4.34
N GLU A 540 -23.11 0.49 4.36
CA GLU A 540 -23.59 -0.70 3.66
C GLU A 540 -23.40 -0.52 2.15
N PHE A 541 -22.63 -1.41 1.53
CA PHE A 541 -22.21 -1.31 0.14
C PHE A 541 -22.28 -2.69 -0.51
N GLU A 542 -23.20 -2.90 -1.44
CA GLU A 542 -23.26 -4.12 -2.24
C GLU A 542 -22.68 -3.87 -3.63
N GLY A 543 -21.38 -4.15 -3.81
CA GLY A 543 -20.69 -3.88 -5.07
C GLY A 543 -19.32 -4.55 -5.17
N GLU A 544 -18.71 -4.48 -6.36
CA GLU A 544 -17.31 -4.90 -6.53
C GLU A 544 -16.38 -3.92 -5.79
N VAL A 545 -15.39 -4.48 -5.10
CA VAL A 545 -14.19 -3.78 -4.64
C VAL A 545 -12.98 -4.38 -5.36
N TYR A 546 -11.96 -3.57 -5.59
CA TYR A 546 -10.83 -3.79 -6.45
C TYR A 546 -9.52 -3.50 -5.72
N ASP A 547 -8.43 -4.00 -6.26
CA ASP A 547 -7.08 -3.64 -5.82
C ASP A 547 -6.09 -3.85 -6.97
N PHE A 548 -4.90 -3.27 -6.85
CA PHE A 548 -3.84 -3.43 -7.85
C PHE A 548 -2.44 -3.28 -7.27
N THR A 549 -1.49 -4.03 -7.82
CA THR A 549 -0.07 -3.82 -7.53
C THR A 549 0.61 -3.08 -8.68
N VAL A 550 1.52 -2.20 -8.30
CA VAL A 550 2.38 -1.44 -9.20
C VAL A 550 3.81 -2.00 -9.23
N ASP A 551 4.59 -1.68 -10.28
CA ASP A 551 6.00 -2.10 -10.46
C ASP A 551 7.04 -1.24 -9.72
N ASN A 552 6.61 -0.28 -8.90
CA ASN A 552 7.50 0.60 -8.13
C ASN A 552 7.78 0.04 -6.71
N GLU A 553 8.99 0.27 -6.20
CA GLU A 553 9.46 -0.16 -4.87
C GLU A 553 8.56 0.34 -3.72
N GLY A 554 7.88 1.48 -3.86
CA GLY A 554 6.91 1.98 -2.88
C GLY A 554 5.67 1.10 -2.73
N HIS A 555 5.42 0.16 -3.66
CA HIS A 555 4.29 -0.78 -3.68
C HIS A 555 2.91 -0.11 -3.52
N SER A 556 2.75 1.13 -4.00
CA SER A 556 1.60 1.95 -3.64
C SER A 556 0.99 2.73 -4.81
N PHE A 557 -0.16 3.36 -4.59
CA PHE A 557 -0.85 4.18 -5.59
C PHE A 557 -1.71 5.24 -4.92
N VAL A 558 -2.12 6.27 -5.66
CA VAL A 558 -3.03 7.33 -5.18
C VAL A 558 -4.48 7.04 -5.60
N ALA A 559 -5.35 6.73 -4.63
CA ALA A 559 -6.80 6.54 -4.82
C ALA A 559 -7.59 7.59 -4.03
N GLU A 560 -8.29 8.51 -4.70
CA GLU A 560 -8.93 9.72 -4.10
C GLU A 560 -8.03 10.57 -3.18
N GLY A 561 -6.73 10.21 -3.05
CA GLY A 561 -5.76 10.72 -2.09
C GLY A 561 -4.82 9.70 -1.40
N PHE A 562 -5.16 8.39 -1.25
CA PHE A 562 -4.65 7.41 -0.21
C PHE A 562 -3.95 6.07 -0.77
N VAL A 563 -3.37 5.08 0.02
CA VAL A 563 -2.10 4.19 -0.25
C VAL A 563 -1.84 2.77 0.56
N VAL A 564 -1.13 1.62 0.15
CA VAL A 564 -1.29 0.11 0.61
C VAL A 564 -0.10 -0.99 0.98
N SER A 565 -0.26 -2.22 1.69
CA SER A 565 0.65 -3.52 1.81
C SER A 565 0.31 -4.86 2.75
N ASN A 566 1.00 -6.11 2.74
CA ASN A 566 0.94 -7.37 3.73
C ASN A 566 1.98 -8.67 3.64
N CYS A 567 1.97 -9.85 4.46
CA CYS A 567 2.83 -11.21 4.42
C CYS A 567 2.77 -12.49 5.51
N GLY A 568 3.80 -13.44 5.84
CA GLY A 568 3.86 -14.81 6.68
C GLY A 568 5.09 -15.34 7.65
N VAL A 569 5.50 -16.66 8.02
CA VAL A 569 6.47 -17.24 9.18
C VAL A 569 7.62 -18.43 9.12
N ARG A 570 8.65 -18.60 10.08
CA ARG A 570 9.71 -19.73 10.46
C ARG A 570 10.44 -19.66 11.90
N LEU A 571 11.18 -20.70 12.44
CA LEU A 571 12.12 -20.71 13.65
C LEU A 571 13.53 -21.44 13.55
N MET A 572 14.56 -21.01 14.34
CA MET A 572 15.95 -21.57 14.48
C MET A 572 16.51 -21.60 15.95
N VAL A 573 17.59 -22.36 16.22
CA VAL A 573 18.37 -22.45 17.51
C VAL A 573 19.83 -22.01 17.37
N THR A 574 20.54 -21.82 18.49
CA THR A 574 22.01 -21.65 18.60
C THR A 574 22.55 -22.36 19.85
N ASN A 575 23.86 -22.61 19.92
CA ASN A 575 24.57 -23.09 21.13
C ASN A 575 24.76 -21.99 22.21
N LEU A 576 24.58 -20.72 21.85
CA LEU A 576 24.87 -19.57 22.70
C LEU A 576 23.84 -19.40 23.81
N THR A 577 24.24 -18.74 24.91
CA THR A 577 23.35 -18.33 25.99
C THR A 577 23.20 -16.81 26.09
N VAL A 578 22.26 -16.36 26.91
CA VAL A 578 22.10 -14.95 27.32
C VAL A 578 23.43 -14.34 27.81
N LYS A 579 24.32 -15.10 28.46
CA LYS A 579 25.61 -14.57 28.94
C LYS A 579 26.54 -14.19 27.80
N ASP A 580 26.49 -14.94 26.71
CA ASP A 580 27.38 -14.80 25.55
C ASP A 580 26.83 -13.73 24.59
N VAL A 581 25.51 -13.67 24.45
CA VAL A 581 24.84 -12.74 23.53
C VAL A 581 24.61 -11.36 24.14
N MET A 582 24.22 -11.21 25.40
CA MET A 582 23.89 -9.88 25.98
C MET A 582 25.00 -8.82 25.82
N PRO A 583 26.31 -9.13 25.98
CA PRO A 583 27.38 -8.15 25.74
C PRO A 583 27.48 -7.66 24.29
N LYS A 584 26.98 -8.44 23.32
CA LYS A 584 27.02 -8.14 21.87
C LYS A 584 25.64 -7.92 21.24
N LEU A 585 24.56 -8.01 22.01
CA LEU A 585 23.18 -8.07 21.50
C LEU A 585 22.80 -6.88 20.61
N ARG A 586 23.31 -5.67 20.93
CA ARG A 586 23.09 -4.48 20.09
C ARG A 586 23.78 -4.63 18.73
N GLU A 587 25.07 -4.99 18.71
CA GLU A 587 25.85 -5.25 17.50
C GLU A 587 25.24 -6.37 16.64
N LEU A 588 24.73 -7.42 17.29
CA LEU A 588 24.05 -8.54 16.64
C LEU A 588 22.74 -8.10 15.94
N VAL A 589 21.86 -7.39 16.65
CA VAL A 589 20.60 -6.89 16.08
C VAL A 589 20.87 -5.86 14.97
N ASP A 590 21.89 -5.01 15.12
CA ASP A 590 22.34 -4.08 14.08
C ASP A 590 22.91 -4.81 12.83
N SER A 591 23.69 -5.89 13.00
CA SER A 591 24.16 -6.70 11.88
C SER A 591 23.02 -7.43 11.16
N ILE A 592 22.07 -8.02 11.90
CA ILE A 592 20.92 -8.72 11.31
C ILE A 592 20.07 -7.73 10.48
N PHE A 593 19.75 -6.55 11.02
CA PHE A 593 18.99 -5.53 10.30
C PHE A 593 19.71 -4.98 9.06
N LYS A 594 21.05 -4.96 9.07
CA LYS A 594 21.89 -4.63 7.90
C LYS A 594 21.89 -5.73 6.84
N ASN A 595 21.94 -7.00 7.23
CA ASN A 595 22.14 -8.14 6.33
C ASN A 595 20.84 -8.77 5.80
N VAL A 596 19.74 -8.62 6.55
CA VAL A 596 18.39 -9.11 6.23
C VAL A 596 17.50 -7.91 5.84
N PRO A 597 17.13 -7.75 4.56
CA PRO A 597 16.28 -6.63 4.12
C PRO A 597 14.87 -6.68 4.74
N ALA A 598 14.51 -5.62 5.45
CA ALA A 598 13.18 -5.35 6.00
C ALA A 598 12.54 -4.11 5.34
N GLY A 599 11.22 -3.99 5.43
CA GLY A 599 10.45 -2.87 4.87
C GLY A 599 9.98 -3.09 3.44
N LEU A 600 9.10 -2.20 2.96
CA LEU A 600 8.57 -2.21 1.59
C LEU A 600 9.65 -1.85 0.55
N GLY A 601 9.63 -2.52 -0.61
CA GLY A 601 10.60 -2.30 -1.69
C GLY A 601 12.05 -2.72 -1.40
N SER A 602 12.33 -3.18 -0.17
CA SER A 602 13.66 -3.62 0.25
C SER A 602 14.15 -4.80 -0.58
N ARG A 603 15.47 -4.86 -0.81
CA ARG A 603 16.18 -6.00 -1.42
C ARG A 603 17.65 -5.98 -1.03
N ARG A 604 18.30 -7.14 -1.03
CA ARG A 604 19.77 -7.21 -0.94
C ARG A 604 20.37 -6.67 -2.24
N ARG A 605 21.56 -6.07 -2.17
CA ARG A 605 22.19 -5.41 -3.33
C ARG A 605 23.09 -6.34 -4.15
N ASP A 606 23.61 -7.37 -3.50
CA ASP A 606 24.54 -8.38 -4.01
C ASP A 606 23.84 -9.68 -4.44
N PHE A 607 22.70 -10.01 -3.86
CA PHE A 607 21.86 -11.14 -4.29
C PHE A 607 20.87 -10.74 -5.41
N ARG A 608 20.76 -11.60 -6.43
CA ARG A 608 19.77 -11.50 -7.52
C ARG A 608 19.39 -12.88 -8.04
N VAL A 609 18.14 -13.03 -8.41
CA VAL A 609 17.54 -14.24 -9.00
C VAL A 609 17.08 -13.89 -10.42
N SER A 610 17.36 -14.75 -11.41
CA SER A 610 16.80 -14.59 -12.76
C SER A 610 15.42 -15.22 -12.89
N SER A 611 14.64 -14.89 -13.93
CA SER A 611 13.32 -15.51 -14.15
C SER A 611 13.39 -17.04 -14.26
N SER A 612 14.46 -17.58 -14.86
CA SER A 612 14.73 -19.03 -14.89
C SER A 612 15.09 -19.60 -13.52
N ASP A 613 15.84 -18.87 -12.69
CA ASP A 613 16.12 -19.29 -11.32
C ASP A 613 14.84 -19.20 -10.45
N LEU A 614 13.94 -18.23 -10.70
CA LEU A 614 12.66 -18.12 -10.00
C LEU A 614 11.71 -19.26 -10.35
N ASP A 615 11.64 -19.68 -11.61
CA ASP A 615 10.85 -20.86 -11.99
C ASP A 615 11.43 -22.16 -11.39
N ARG A 616 12.75 -22.24 -11.18
CA ARG A 616 13.37 -23.33 -10.41
C ARG A 616 13.02 -23.25 -8.92
N ILE A 617 13.15 -22.07 -8.28
CA ILE A 617 12.70 -21.81 -6.89
C ILE A 617 11.22 -22.15 -6.69
N ALA A 618 10.38 -21.88 -7.70
CA ALA A 618 8.96 -22.20 -7.66
C ALA A 618 8.68 -23.71 -7.69
N VAL A 619 9.56 -24.53 -8.27
CA VAL A 619 9.44 -26.01 -8.32
C VAL A 619 10.15 -26.69 -7.15
N GLU A 620 11.29 -26.16 -6.72
CA GLU A 620 12.25 -26.84 -5.82
C GLU A 620 12.47 -26.09 -4.49
N GLY A 621 11.77 -24.98 -4.29
CA GLY A 621 11.70 -24.22 -3.03
C GLY A 621 13.05 -23.94 -2.37
N ALA A 622 13.16 -24.34 -1.09
CA ALA A 622 14.37 -24.10 -0.29
C ALA A 622 15.61 -24.85 -0.82
N ARG A 623 15.42 -26.00 -1.50
CA ARG A 623 16.52 -26.84 -2.00
C ARG A 623 17.34 -26.12 -3.05
N TYR A 624 16.68 -25.46 -4.01
CA TYR A 624 17.39 -24.70 -5.05
C TYR A 624 18.18 -23.51 -4.49
N ILE A 625 17.65 -22.82 -3.47
CA ILE A 625 18.34 -21.71 -2.80
C ILE A 625 19.68 -22.16 -2.17
N ILE A 626 19.70 -23.36 -1.58
CA ILE A 626 20.91 -23.96 -1.01
C ILE A 626 21.85 -24.42 -2.13
N GLU A 627 21.37 -25.22 -3.08
CA GLU A 627 22.21 -25.85 -4.13
C GLU A 627 22.78 -24.84 -5.15
N LYS A 628 22.00 -23.82 -5.55
CA LYS A 628 22.38 -22.85 -6.59
C LYS A 628 23.21 -21.70 -6.06
N TYR A 629 22.92 -21.22 -4.85
CA TYR A 629 23.46 -19.98 -4.30
C TYR A 629 24.25 -20.16 -2.99
N GLY A 630 24.32 -21.37 -2.42
CA GLY A 630 25.00 -21.64 -1.15
C GLY A 630 24.27 -21.07 0.07
N LEU A 631 23.02 -20.64 -0.07
CA LEU A 631 22.28 -19.93 0.97
C LEU A 631 21.64 -20.89 1.99
N GLY A 632 22.50 -21.60 2.72
CA GLY A 632 22.13 -22.45 3.85
C GLY A 632 22.85 -23.78 3.88
N TRP A 633 22.33 -24.72 4.67
CA TRP A 633 22.89 -26.07 4.82
C TRP A 633 21.92 -27.11 4.28
N SER A 634 22.45 -28.20 3.70
CA SER A 634 21.63 -29.31 3.19
C SER A 634 20.81 -30.02 4.28
N GLU A 635 21.20 -29.89 5.56
CA GLU A 635 20.41 -30.38 6.70
C GLU A 635 19.23 -29.48 7.09
N ASP A 636 19.17 -28.22 6.63
CA ASP A 636 18.03 -27.32 6.90
C ASP A 636 16.74 -27.91 6.29
N ILE A 637 16.86 -28.47 5.09
CA ILE A 637 15.78 -29.08 4.29
C ILE A 637 14.95 -30.07 5.12
N LYS A 638 15.61 -30.91 5.93
CA LYS A 638 14.95 -31.92 6.78
C LYS A 638 14.03 -31.35 7.85
N HIS A 639 14.24 -30.07 8.20
CA HIS A 639 13.53 -29.35 9.25
C HIS A 639 12.62 -28.26 8.67
N ILE A 640 12.27 -28.36 7.39
CA ILE A 640 11.23 -27.53 6.78
C ILE A 640 10.02 -28.43 6.47
N GLU A 641 8.81 -27.90 6.68
CA GLU A 641 7.58 -28.56 6.27
C GLU A 641 7.59 -28.88 4.75
N GLU A 642 7.16 -30.09 4.38
CA GLU A 642 7.32 -30.67 3.02
C GLU A 642 8.77 -30.65 2.49
N GLU A 643 9.78 -30.74 3.36
CA GLU A 643 11.20 -30.55 3.00
C GLU A 643 11.47 -29.23 2.25
N GLY A 644 10.65 -28.20 2.52
CA GLY A 644 10.70 -26.91 1.86
C GLY A 644 10.26 -26.92 0.40
N THR A 645 9.57 -27.97 -0.05
CA THR A 645 9.09 -28.16 -1.42
C THR A 645 7.73 -28.89 -1.45
N LEU A 646 6.64 -28.15 -1.58
CA LEU A 646 5.34 -28.74 -1.91
C LEU A 646 5.36 -29.24 -3.37
N GLU A 647 5.09 -30.53 -3.55
CA GLU A 647 5.11 -31.19 -4.87
C GLU A 647 4.00 -30.70 -5.82
N GLY A 648 4.15 -31.02 -7.11
CA GLY A 648 3.18 -30.67 -8.16
C GLY A 648 3.26 -29.23 -8.64
N ALA A 649 4.14 -28.41 -8.07
CA ALA A 649 4.35 -27.02 -8.48
C ALA A 649 4.65 -26.86 -9.99
N ASP A 650 3.90 -25.97 -10.65
CA ASP A 650 3.98 -25.74 -12.10
C ASP A 650 4.04 -24.23 -12.41
N PRO A 651 5.23 -23.66 -12.69
CA PRO A 651 5.38 -22.25 -13.02
C PRO A 651 4.70 -21.81 -14.32
N SER A 652 4.16 -22.71 -15.15
CA SER A 652 3.27 -22.33 -16.26
C SER A 652 1.86 -21.97 -15.82
N LYS A 653 1.47 -22.32 -14.59
CA LYS A 653 0.20 -21.95 -13.95
C LYS A 653 0.30 -20.68 -13.11
N VAL A 654 1.52 -20.14 -12.96
CA VAL A 654 1.82 -18.88 -12.30
C VAL A 654 1.88 -17.75 -13.33
N SER A 655 1.14 -16.66 -13.10
CA SER A 655 1.11 -15.52 -14.02
C SER A 655 2.47 -14.80 -14.12
N PRO A 656 2.82 -14.20 -15.28
CA PRO A 656 4.04 -13.40 -15.41
C PRO A 656 4.12 -12.27 -14.37
N THR A 657 2.98 -11.69 -14.00
CA THR A 657 2.86 -10.71 -12.92
C THR A 657 3.40 -11.23 -11.59
N ALA A 658 3.07 -12.48 -11.21
CA ALA A 658 3.53 -13.06 -9.95
C ALA A 658 5.04 -13.16 -9.96
N LYS A 659 5.61 -13.66 -11.07
CA LYS A 659 7.05 -13.77 -11.27
C LYS A 659 7.73 -12.41 -11.11
N SER A 660 7.24 -11.37 -11.80
CA SER A 660 7.79 -10.00 -11.65
C SER A 660 7.67 -9.40 -10.25
N ARG A 661 6.66 -9.78 -9.44
CA ARG A 661 6.56 -9.39 -8.02
C ARG A 661 7.54 -10.16 -7.13
N GLY A 662 7.81 -11.43 -7.46
CA GLY A 662 8.68 -12.32 -6.67
C GLY A 662 10.18 -12.11 -6.90
N GLU A 663 10.62 -11.94 -8.16
CA GLU A 663 12.03 -11.80 -8.55
C GLU A 663 12.85 -10.83 -7.66
N PRO A 664 12.37 -9.60 -7.33
CA PRO A 664 13.12 -8.68 -6.48
C PRO A 664 12.88 -8.85 -4.97
N GLN A 665 11.92 -9.69 -4.54
CA GLN A 665 11.47 -9.79 -3.13
C GLN A 665 11.96 -11.06 -2.40
N ILE A 666 12.68 -11.94 -3.09
CA ILE A 666 13.30 -13.13 -2.50
C ILE A 666 14.43 -12.76 -1.53
N GLY A 667 14.36 -13.29 -0.31
CA GLY A 667 15.20 -12.95 0.84
C GLY A 667 14.73 -11.76 1.69
N THR A 668 13.51 -11.25 1.50
CA THR A 668 13.01 -10.05 2.21
C THR A 668 12.03 -10.40 3.32
N LEU A 669 12.14 -9.73 4.48
CA LEU A 669 11.14 -9.84 5.55
C LEU A 669 9.82 -9.19 5.13
N GLY A 670 9.89 -7.97 4.59
CA GLY A 670 8.71 -7.15 4.31
C GLY A 670 8.26 -6.30 5.49
N SER A 671 6.95 -6.04 5.56
CA SER A 671 6.32 -5.05 6.44
C SER A 671 4.98 -5.54 7.03
N GLY A 672 4.46 -4.87 8.06
CA GLY A 672 3.25 -5.26 8.79
C GLY A 672 3.55 -6.13 10.00
N ASN A 673 2.95 -7.31 10.10
CA ASN A 673 3.23 -8.29 11.16
C ASN A 673 4.57 -9.03 10.98
N HIS A 674 5.36 -8.70 9.96
CA HIS A 674 6.66 -9.34 9.69
C HIS A 674 7.76 -8.78 10.56
N PHE A 675 8.55 -9.70 11.09
CA PHE A 675 9.60 -9.45 12.07
C PHE A 675 10.62 -10.59 12.06
N LEU A 676 11.71 -10.40 12.78
CA LEU A 676 12.71 -11.40 13.06
C LEU A 676 13.19 -11.17 14.50
N GLU A 677 13.08 -12.18 15.35
CA GLU A 677 13.38 -12.07 16.78
C GLU A 677 14.57 -12.93 17.17
N VAL A 678 15.53 -12.34 17.87
CA VAL A 678 16.50 -13.08 18.69
C VAL A 678 15.87 -13.27 20.07
N GLN A 679 15.67 -14.52 20.47
CA GLN A 679 14.90 -14.89 21.67
C GLN A 679 15.73 -15.73 22.62
N ARG A 680 15.54 -15.57 23.94
CA ARG A 680 16.04 -16.53 24.94
C ARG A 680 14.97 -17.57 25.27
N VAL A 681 15.38 -18.82 25.45
CA VAL A 681 14.53 -19.86 26.05
C VAL A 681 14.28 -19.48 27.50
N ASP A 682 13.04 -19.16 27.84
CA ASP A 682 12.62 -18.70 29.17
C ASP A 682 12.28 -19.86 30.10
N LYS A 683 11.65 -20.91 29.55
CA LYS A 683 11.24 -22.09 30.32
C LYS A 683 11.14 -23.34 29.45
N ILE A 684 11.61 -24.47 29.97
CA ILE A 684 11.48 -25.79 29.33
C ILE A 684 10.44 -26.63 30.09
N PHE A 685 9.47 -27.16 29.36
CA PHE A 685 8.36 -27.99 29.87
C PHE A 685 8.58 -29.48 29.57
N ASP A 686 9.06 -29.82 28.38
CA ASP A 686 9.54 -31.16 28.03
C ASP A 686 11.04 -31.08 27.71
N ARG A 687 11.86 -31.67 28.59
CA ARG A 687 13.33 -31.59 28.48
C ARG A 687 13.91 -32.51 27.43
N GLU A 688 13.32 -33.68 27.17
CA GLU A 688 13.86 -34.59 26.16
C GLU A 688 13.46 -34.14 24.75
N ALA A 689 12.21 -33.68 24.55
CA ALA A 689 11.78 -33.06 23.30
C ALA A 689 12.57 -31.79 22.98
N ALA A 690 12.75 -30.88 23.96
CA ALA A 690 13.51 -29.65 23.77
C ALA A 690 14.96 -29.96 23.36
N LYS A 691 15.64 -30.83 24.11
CA LYS A 691 17.03 -31.25 23.88
C LYS A 691 17.23 -31.90 22.53
N LEU A 692 16.27 -32.72 22.08
CA LEU A 692 16.29 -33.35 20.76
C LEU A 692 16.09 -32.34 19.64
N MET A 693 15.29 -31.28 19.86
CA MET A 693 15.21 -30.08 19.00
C MET A 693 16.37 -29.09 19.21
N GLY A 694 17.45 -29.48 19.90
CA GLY A 694 18.65 -28.66 20.14
C GLY A 694 18.55 -27.67 21.31
N ILE A 695 17.40 -27.53 21.96
CA ILE A 695 17.20 -26.69 23.15
C ILE A 695 17.57 -27.47 24.41
N THR A 696 18.83 -27.36 24.81
CA THR A 696 19.42 -28.12 25.92
C THR A 696 19.20 -27.50 27.30
N GLN A 697 19.03 -26.18 27.38
CA GLN A 697 18.99 -25.44 28.64
C GLN A 697 18.18 -24.13 28.54
N GLU A 698 17.67 -23.68 29.69
CA GLU A 698 17.07 -22.35 29.82
C GLU A 698 18.14 -21.26 29.68
N ASN A 699 17.75 -20.11 29.13
CA ASN A 699 18.61 -19.02 28.68
C ASN A 699 19.54 -19.34 27.48
N GLN A 700 19.32 -20.45 26.78
CA GLN A 700 19.86 -20.67 25.43
C GLN A 700 19.19 -19.72 24.41
N ILE A 701 19.90 -19.34 23.35
CA ILE A 701 19.44 -18.37 22.35
C ILE A 701 18.91 -19.05 21.09
N THR A 702 17.82 -18.50 20.56
CA THR A 702 17.03 -18.96 19.41
C THR A 702 16.69 -17.78 18.50
N VAL A 703 16.30 -18.03 17.25
CA VAL A 703 15.96 -16.97 16.28
C VAL A 703 14.69 -17.30 15.49
N LEU A 704 13.65 -16.47 15.58
CA LEU A 704 12.38 -16.62 14.85
C LEU A 704 12.37 -15.68 13.63
N VAL A 705 11.90 -16.15 12.47
CA VAL A 705 11.87 -15.41 11.20
C VAL A 705 10.43 -15.32 10.67
N HIS A 706 9.71 -14.25 10.97
CA HIS A 706 8.35 -14.03 10.50
C HIS A 706 8.35 -13.41 9.07
N THR A 707 8.50 -14.23 8.01
CA THR A 707 8.11 -13.82 6.62
C THR A 707 7.52 -14.95 5.73
N GLY A 708 6.84 -14.58 4.64
CA GLY A 708 6.03 -15.45 3.77
C GLY A 708 6.36 -15.33 2.28
N SER A 709 5.35 -15.57 1.43
CA SER A 709 5.46 -15.62 -0.04
C SER A 709 5.55 -14.25 -0.74
N ARG A 710 5.56 -13.16 0.02
CA ARG A 710 5.66 -11.77 -0.45
C ARG A 710 4.63 -11.47 -1.57
N GLY A 711 4.94 -10.58 -2.51
CA GLY A 711 4.05 -10.26 -3.63
C GLY A 711 3.79 -11.43 -4.60
N TYR A 712 4.60 -12.48 -4.58
CA TYR A 712 4.48 -13.64 -5.48
C TYR A 712 3.25 -14.49 -5.14
N GLY A 713 3.10 -14.94 -3.90
CA GLY A 713 1.96 -15.76 -3.48
C GLY A 713 0.65 -14.98 -3.37
N HIS A 714 0.74 -13.73 -2.90
CA HIS A 714 -0.36 -12.76 -2.93
C HIS A 714 -0.99 -12.66 -4.34
N GLN A 715 -0.18 -12.57 -5.39
CA GLN A 715 -0.66 -12.52 -6.77
C GLN A 715 -1.42 -13.78 -7.19
N ILE A 716 -0.84 -14.95 -6.88
CA ILE A 716 -1.37 -16.26 -7.29
C ILE A 716 -2.78 -16.47 -6.73
N CYS A 717 -3.02 -16.09 -5.46
CA CYS A 717 -4.36 -16.16 -4.87
C CYS A 717 -5.39 -15.31 -5.65
N SER A 718 -5.00 -14.13 -6.14
CA SER A 718 -5.86 -13.20 -6.87
C SER A 718 -6.19 -13.60 -8.30
N ASP A 719 -5.30 -14.33 -8.96
CA ASP A 719 -5.58 -14.87 -10.27
C ASP A 719 -6.58 -16.02 -10.14
N TYR A 720 -6.41 -16.90 -9.16
CA TYR A 720 -7.25 -18.07 -8.99
C TYR A 720 -8.59 -17.83 -8.30
N LEU A 721 -8.78 -16.82 -7.45
CA LEU A 721 -10.11 -16.57 -6.87
C LEU A 721 -11.16 -16.18 -7.93
N LYS A 722 -10.75 -15.49 -9.00
CA LYS A 722 -11.60 -15.21 -10.17
C LYS A 722 -11.93 -16.48 -10.99
N VAL A 723 -11.01 -17.45 -11.02
CA VAL A 723 -11.22 -18.76 -11.67
C VAL A 723 -12.19 -19.60 -10.83
N MET A 724 -11.98 -19.63 -9.52
CA MET A 724 -12.77 -20.38 -8.54
C MET A 724 -14.21 -19.89 -8.42
N GLU A 725 -14.46 -18.58 -8.51
CA GLU A 725 -15.83 -18.06 -8.56
C GLU A 725 -16.58 -18.54 -9.82
N ARG A 726 -15.93 -18.48 -10.98
CA ARG A 726 -16.52 -18.97 -12.25
C ARG A 726 -16.75 -20.48 -12.18
N ALA A 727 -15.85 -21.22 -11.54
CA ALA A 727 -16.02 -22.64 -11.25
C ALA A 727 -17.22 -22.90 -10.35
N ALA A 728 -17.39 -22.17 -9.24
CA ALA A 728 -18.55 -22.31 -8.36
C ALA A 728 -19.88 -22.19 -9.12
N HIS A 729 -20.00 -21.20 -10.01
CA HIS A 729 -21.16 -21.06 -10.89
C HIS A 729 -21.28 -22.21 -11.91
N LYS A 730 -20.20 -22.55 -12.62
CA LYS A 730 -20.12 -23.65 -13.61
C LYS A 730 -20.55 -25.01 -13.03
N TYR A 731 -20.23 -25.25 -11.76
CA TYR A 731 -20.49 -26.50 -11.05
C TYR A 731 -21.69 -26.43 -10.08
N GLY A 732 -22.49 -25.36 -10.13
CA GLY A 732 -23.74 -25.24 -9.35
C GLY A 732 -23.55 -25.12 -7.83
N ILE A 733 -22.37 -24.72 -7.36
CA ILE A 733 -22.04 -24.62 -5.94
C ILE A 733 -22.71 -23.37 -5.35
N LYS A 734 -23.76 -23.59 -4.53
CA LYS A 734 -24.36 -22.52 -3.72
C LYS A 734 -23.46 -22.16 -2.55
N LEU A 735 -22.68 -21.10 -2.70
CA LEU A 735 -21.88 -20.49 -1.64
C LEU A 735 -22.78 -19.69 -0.67
N PRO A 736 -22.53 -19.72 0.65
CA PRO A 736 -23.21 -18.84 1.60
C PRO A 736 -22.60 -17.43 1.66
N ASP A 737 -21.32 -17.31 1.28
CA ASP A 737 -20.67 -16.03 1.00
C ASP A 737 -19.71 -16.15 -0.20
N ARG A 738 -19.59 -15.10 -1.01
CA ARG A 738 -18.71 -15.04 -2.20
C ARG A 738 -17.24 -15.22 -1.81
N GLU A 739 -16.87 -14.81 -0.60
CA GLU A 739 -15.51 -14.96 -0.07
C GLU A 739 -15.04 -16.43 0.01
N LEU A 740 -15.96 -17.39 -0.04
CA LEU A 740 -15.71 -18.83 -0.07
C LEU A 740 -15.64 -19.43 -1.48
N ALA A 741 -15.40 -18.61 -2.51
CA ALA A 741 -15.26 -19.04 -3.92
C ALA A 741 -14.35 -20.28 -4.05
N CYS A 742 -14.83 -21.30 -4.78
CA CYS A 742 -14.21 -22.62 -4.81
C CYS A 742 -14.61 -23.44 -6.05
N ALA A 743 -13.78 -24.41 -6.41
CA ALA A 743 -14.03 -25.40 -7.45
C ALA A 743 -14.04 -26.81 -6.83
N PRO A 744 -14.78 -27.79 -7.38
CA PRO A 744 -14.66 -29.19 -6.97
C PRO A 744 -13.22 -29.69 -7.18
N ALA A 745 -12.70 -30.49 -6.26
CA ALA A 745 -11.27 -30.84 -6.20
C ALA A 745 -10.76 -31.59 -7.45
N ASN A 746 -11.63 -32.35 -8.12
CA ASN A 746 -11.34 -33.11 -9.34
C ASN A 746 -11.34 -32.29 -10.65
N THR A 747 -11.38 -30.95 -10.58
CA THR A 747 -11.57 -30.08 -11.76
C THR A 747 -10.30 -29.40 -12.25
N PRO A 748 -10.19 -29.04 -13.55
CA PRO A 748 -9.06 -28.29 -14.09
C PRO A 748 -8.82 -26.95 -13.38
N GLU A 749 -9.88 -26.30 -12.89
CA GLU A 749 -9.78 -25.07 -12.11
C GLU A 749 -9.13 -25.29 -10.73
N ALA A 750 -9.43 -26.40 -10.06
CA ALA A 750 -8.80 -26.79 -8.79
C ALA A 750 -7.33 -27.21 -8.99
N ASP A 751 -7.06 -28.07 -9.97
CA ASP A 751 -5.72 -28.54 -10.32
C ASP A 751 -4.76 -27.38 -10.61
N GLN A 752 -5.15 -26.44 -11.47
CA GLN A 752 -4.29 -25.31 -11.83
C GLN A 752 -3.99 -24.40 -10.64
N TYR A 753 -4.97 -24.16 -9.77
CA TYR A 753 -4.73 -23.40 -8.53
C TYR A 753 -3.75 -24.13 -7.61
N LEU A 754 -3.95 -25.42 -7.35
CA LEU A 754 -3.08 -26.20 -6.46
C LEU A 754 -1.62 -26.17 -6.93
N LYS A 755 -1.39 -26.29 -8.25
CA LYS A 755 -0.06 -26.24 -8.86
C LYS A 755 0.60 -24.86 -8.77
N ALA A 756 -0.17 -23.79 -8.99
CA ALA A 756 0.35 -22.43 -8.82
C ALA A 756 0.53 -22.09 -7.32
N PHE A 757 -0.33 -22.60 -6.45
CA PHE A 757 -0.26 -22.42 -5.01
C PHE A 757 0.98 -23.12 -4.42
N ALA A 758 1.34 -24.29 -4.91
CA ALA A 758 2.60 -24.95 -4.55
C ALA A 758 3.82 -24.08 -4.92
N CYS A 759 3.82 -23.40 -6.07
CA CYS A 759 4.86 -22.40 -6.36
C CYS A 759 4.92 -21.26 -5.33
N ALA A 760 3.78 -20.77 -4.84
CA ALA A 760 3.73 -19.73 -3.80
C ALA A 760 4.31 -20.20 -2.45
N VAL A 761 4.04 -21.45 -2.08
CA VAL A 761 4.58 -22.10 -0.88
C VAL A 761 6.09 -22.30 -1.01
N ASN A 762 6.55 -22.79 -2.17
CA ASN A 762 7.97 -23.04 -2.46
C ASN A 762 8.79 -21.74 -2.44
N PHE A 763 8.24 -20.65 -3.02
CA PHE A 763 8.84 -19.32 -2.91
C PHE A 763 8.91 -18.82 -1.45
N ALA A 764 7.92 -19.12 -0.60
CA ALA A 764 7.95 -18.73 0.82
C ALA A 764 9.06 -19.48 1.59
N PHE A 765 9.19 -20.80 1.38
CA PHE A 765 10.28 -21.59 1.97
C PHE A 765 11.65 -21.09 1.50
N ALA A 766 11.80 -20.83 0.20
CA ALA A 766 13.00 -20.24 -0.38
C ALA A 766 13.35 -18.85 0.19
N ASN A 767 12.35 -17.98 0.38
CA ASN A 767 12.51 -16.65 0.96
C ASN A 767 13.09 -16.74 2.38
N ARG A 768 12.49 -17.59 3.22
CA ARG A 768 12.94 -17.81 4.60
C ARG A 768 14.29 -18.52 4.68
N GLN A 769 14.60 -19.39 3.73
CA GLN A 769 15.89 -20.07 3.65
C GLN A 769 17.03 -19.08 3.38
N ALA A 770 16.86 -18.15 2.44
CA ALA A 770 17.84 -17.08 2.20
C ALA A 770 18.05 -16.19 3.45
N ILE A 771 16.97 -15.87 4.18
CA ILE A 771 17.05 -15.09 5.42
C ILE A 771 17.77 -15.87 6.54
N SER A 772 17.49 -17.16 6.73
CA SER A 772 18.21 -17.99 7.70
C SER A 772 19.73 -18.00 7.46
N HIS A 773 20.17 -17.98 6.20
CA HIS A 773 21.60 -17.87 5.88
C HIS A 773 22.17 -16.48 6.21
N TRP A 774 21.45 -15.39 5.96
CA TRP A 774 21.94 -14.04 6.31
C TRP A 774 21.89 -13.76 7.82
N VAL A 775 21.00 -14.43 8.56
CA VAL A 775 21.05 -14.51 10.03
C VAL A 775 22.35 -15.19 10.49
N ARG A 776 22.71 -16.35 9.93
CA ARG A 776 23.98 -17.03 10.23
C ARG A 776 25.17 -16.11 9.99
N GLN A 777 25.24 -15.48 8.81
CA GLN A 777 26.29 -14.51 8.46
C GLN A 777 26.41 -13.38 9.50
N SER A 778 25.30 -12.86 10.03
CA SER A 778 25.33 -11.82 11.08
C SER A 778 25.84 -12.30 12.43
N PHE A 779 25.59 -13.57 12.81
CA PHE A 779 26.21 -14.15 13.99
C PHE A 779 27.72 -14.36 13.76
N GLU A 780 28.14 -14.84 12.59
CA GLU A 780 29.56 -14.99 12.24
C GLU A 780 30.32 -13.65 12.25
N GLU A 781 29.70 -12.59 11.71
CA GLU A 781 30.22 -11.22 11.73
C GLU A 781 30.48 -10.70 13.15
N VAL A 782 29.67 -11.11 14.14
CA VAL A 782 29.67 -10.52 15.50
C VAL A 782 30.38 -11.41 16.52
N PHE A 783 30.22 -12.74 16.43
CA PHE A 783 30.89 -13.69 17.31
C PHE A 783 32.32 -14.03 16.85
N ARG A 784 32.62 -13.92 15.55
CA ARG A 784 33.90 -14.31 14.91
C ARG A 784 34.16 -15.83 14.95
N GLU A 785 33.08 -16.61 15.02
CA GLU A 785 33.06 -18.07 14.96
C GLU A 785 32.09 -18.52 13.84
N PRO A 786 32.35 -19.64 13.14
CA PRO A 786 31.44 -20.18 12.13
C PRO A 786 30.05 -20.51 12.71
N ALA A 787 29.00 -20.36 11.91
CA ALA A 787 27.63 -20.63 12.32
C ALA A 787 27.40 -22.11 12.72
N GLU A 788 28.21 -23.03 12.19
CA GLU A 788 28.23 -24.45 12.57
C GLU A 788 28.72 -24.64 14.02
N SER A 789 29.80 -23.94 14.43
CA SER A 789 30.32 -23.94 15.80
C SER A 789 29.31 -23.32 16.78
N LEU A 790 28.66 -22.24 16.33
CA LEU A 790 27.55 -21.60 17.04
C LEU A 790 26.24 -22.42 17.02
N GLY A 791 26.23 -23.61 16.40
CA GLY A 791 25.12 -24.56 16.44
C GLY A 791 23.83 -24.05 15.78
N MET A 792 23.94 -23.21 14.75
CA MET A 792 22.82 -22.41 14.22
C MET A 792 21.80 -23.18 13.36
N LYS A 793 21.27 -24.29 13.86
CA LYS A 793 20.37 -25.19 13.14
C LYS A 793 18.94 -24.64 13.04
N VAL A 794 18.24 -24.98 11.96
CA VAL A 794 16.78 -24.79 11.87
C VAL A 794 16.11 -25.77 12.84
N VAL A 795 15.17 -25.29 13.67
CA VAL A 795 14.31 -26.18 14.48
C VAL A 795 13.16 -26.64 13.63
N TYR A 796 12.36 -25.69 13.13
CA TYR A 796 11.33 -25.99 12.16
C TYR A 796 10.91 -24.75 11.35
N ASP A 797 10.33 -25.00 10.18
CA ASP A 797 9.66 -24.01 9.34
C ASP A 797 8.30 -24.61 8.94
N VAL A 798 7.23 -23.85 9.11
CA VAL A 798 5.84 -24.30 8.97
C VAL A 798 4.97 -23.20 8.37
N ALA A 799 4.04 -23.56 7.48
CA ALA A 799 3.11 -22.63 6.87
C ALA A 799 1.79 -22.55 7.66
N HIS A 800 1.29 -21.33 7.90
CA HIS A 800 0.01 -21.09 8.57
C HIS A 800 -1.17 -20.77 7.64
N ASN A 801 -0.90 -20.54 6.35
CA ASN A 801 -1.89 -20.27 5.31
C ASN A 801 -1.59 -21.28 4.19
N ILE A 802 -2.22 -22.46 4.27
CA ILE A 802 -1.92 -23.56 3.36
C ILE A 802 -3.11 -24.49 3.12
N VAL A 803 -3.24 -25.00 1.90
CA VAL A 803 -4.08 -26.17 1.58
C VAL A 803 -3.17 -27.34 1.22
N LYS A 804 -3.39 -28.52 1.83
CA LYS A 804 -2.63 -29.75 1.53
C LYS A 804 -3.52 -30.98 1.47
N LEU A 805 -3.16 -31.91 0.60
CA LEU A 805 -3.73 -33.25 0.54
C LEU A 805 -3.13 -34.11 1.66
N GLU A 806 -3.96 -34.60 2.56
CA GLU A 806 -3.55 -35.35 3.75
C GLU A 806 -4.48 -36.54 3.99
N LYS A 807 -3.98 -37.58 4.66
CA LYS A 807 -4.76 -38.79 5.00
C LYS A 807 -5.30 -38.72 6.43
N HIS A 808 -6.62 -38.63 6.56
CA HIS A 808 -7.33 -38.50 7.84
C HIS A 808 -8.42 -39.57 7.99
N LYS A 809 -8.77 -39.89 9.24
CA LYS A 809 -9.86 -40.85 9.52
C LYS A 809 -11.21 -40.16 9.49
N VAL A 810 -12.07 -40.58 8.57
CA VAL A 810 -13.44 -40.09 8.37
C VAL A 810 -14.40 -41.26 8.58
N ASN A 811 -15.28 -41.16 9.58
CA ASN A 811 -16.24 -42.21 9.97
C ASN A 811 -15.63 -43.60 10.26
N GLY A 812 -14.32 -43.68 10.54
CA GLY A 812 -13.57 -44.91 10.79
C GLY A 812 -12.66 -45.34 9.63
N GLU A 813 -12.97 -44.91 8.40
CA GLU A 813 -12.17 -45.17 7.20
C GLU A 813 -11.07 -44.13 7.02
N THR A 814 -9.93 -44.49 6.42
CA THR A 814 -8.90 -43.53 6.03
C THR A 814 -9.27 -42.94 4.67
N LYS A 815 -9.38 -41.61 4.58
CA LYS A 815 -9.63 -40.87 3.32
C LYS A 815 -8.54 -39.85 3.04
N ASP A 816 -8.30 -39.63 1.75
CA ASP A 816 -7.55 -38.49 1.23
C ASP A 816 -8.43 -37.24 1.25
N VAL A 817 -7.95 -36.16 1.89
CA VAL A 817 -8.69 -34.90 2.08
C VAL A 817 -7.79 -33.69 1.89
N TYR A 818 -8.33 -32.62 1.31
CA TYR A 818 -7.69 -31.31 1.23
C TYR A 818 -7.98 -30.51 2.50
N VAL A 819 -7.00 -30.48 3.41
CA VAL A 819 -7.08 -29.69 4.65
C VAL A 819 -6.68 -28.26 4.33
N HIS A 820 -7.66 -27.36 4.39
CA HIS A 820 -7.50 -25.92 4.27
C HIS A 820 -7.20 -25.34 5.65
N ARG A 821 -6.11 -24.59 5.78
CA ARG A 821 -5.65 -23.93 7.00
C ARG A 821 -5.40 -22.46 6.73
N LYS A 822 -6.01 -21.58 7.53
CA LYS A 822 -5.87 -20.12 7.44
C LYS A 822 -5.62 -19.52 8.81
N GLY A 823 -4.43 -18.95 9.01
CA GLY A 823 -3.91 -18.68 10.34
C GLY A 823 -3.94 -19.94 11.21
N ALA A 824 -3.51 -21.08 10.68
CA ALA A 824 -3.58 -22.36 11.35
C ALA A 824 -2.39 -23.26 10.97
N THR A 825 -1.74 -23.83 11.98
CA THR A 825 -0.49 -24.58 11.86
C THR A 825 -0.76 -26.09 11.82
N ARG A 826 0.00 -26.86 11.04
CA ARG A 826 -0.04 -28.33 11.10
C ARG A 826 0.57 -28.83 12.42
N SER A 827 -0.03 -29.87 13.00
CA SER A 827 0.20 -30.35 14.37
C SER A 827 0.20 -31.89 14.41
N PHE A 828 1.04 -32.53 13.57
CA PHE A 828 1.07 -33.98 13.43
C PHE A 828 1.77 -34.69 14.60
N PRO A 829 1.25 -35.85 15.06
CA PRO A 829 1.73 -36.53 16.27
C PRO A 829 3.01 -37.34 16.06
N ALA A 830 3.57 -37.82 17.17
CA ALA A 830 4.58 -38.88 17.17
C ALA A 830 4.13 -40.09 16.33
N GLY A 831 5.09 -40.73 15.67
CA GLY A 831 4.89 -41.84 14.73
C GLY A 831 4.45 -41.44 13.32
N HIS A 832 3.98 -40.20 13.09
CA HIS A 832 3.45 -39.80 11.78
C HIS A 832 4.57 -39.69 10.72
N PRO A 833 4.41 -40.26 9.51
CA PRO A 833 5.51 -40.38 8.53
C PRO A 833 6.04 -39.05 8.01
N LEU A 834 5.16 -38.04 7.85
CA LEU A 834 5.54 -36.68 7.41
C LEU A 834 6.19 -35.82 8.52
N VAL A 835 6.46 -36.38 9.69
CA VAL A 835 7.35 -35.78 10.69
C VAL A 835 8.80 -36.17 10.34
N PRO A 836 9.78 -35.26 10.43
CA PRO A 836 11.19 -35.56 10.20
C PRO A 836 11.65 -36.78 11.01
N SER A 837 12.57 -37.58 10.47
CA SER A 837 13.05 -38.84 11.09
C SER A 837 13.38 -38.67 12.57
N ASP A 838 14.07 -37.58 12.88
CA ASP A 838 14.69 -37.32 14.16
C ASP A 838 13.63 -36.89 15.18
N TYR A 839 12.60 -36.15 14.74
CA TYR A 839 11.46 -35.71 15.55
C TYR A 839 10.31 -36.73 15.58
N ARG A 840 10.34 -37.80 14.78
CA ARG A 840 9.23 -38.74 14.62
C ARG A 840 8.85 -39.46 15.92
N SER A 841 9.78 -39.58 16.87
CA SER A 841 9.53 -40.12 18.22
C SER A 841 8.70 -39.19 19.12
N ILE A 842 8.74 -37.87 18.88
CA ILE A 842 8.12 -36.84 19.74
C ILE A 842 6.92 -36.14 19.06
N GLY A 843 6.90 -36.06 17.73
CA GLY A 843 5.87 -35.41 16.93
C GLY A 843 6.40 -34.22 16.13
N GLN A 844 5.53 -33.59 15.33
CA GLN A 844 5.93 -32.42 14.56
C GLN A 844 6.14 -31.21 15.48
N PRO A 845 7.23 -30.45 15.34
CA PRO A 845 7.32 -29.15 15.96
C PRO A 845 6.22 -28.21 15.45
N VAL A 846 5.73 -27.37 16.36
CA VAL A 846 4.73 -26.32 16.13
C VAL A 846 5.30 -25.03 16.71
N ILE A 847 5.26 -23.96 15.93
CA ILE A 847 5.80 -22.65 16.30
C ILE A 847 4.63 -21.68 16.39
N ILE A 848 4.43 -21.07 17.56
CA ILE A 848 3.40 -20.04 17.78
C ILE A 848 4.12 -18.74 18.14
N PRO A 849 4.37 -17.83 17.17
CA PRO A 849 4.83 -16.48 17.44
C PRO A 849 3.87 -15.68 18.33
N GLY A 850 4.44 -14.92 19.26
CA GLY A 850 3.72 -13.88 19.99
C GLY A 850 3.73 -12.54 19.26
N SER A 851 4.07 -11.50 20.00
CA SER A 851 4.37 -10.13 19.57
C SER A 851 5.77 -9.73 20.04
N MET A 852 6.25 -8.57 19.59
CA MET A 852 7.62 -8.07 19.80
C MET A 852 8.17 -8.08 21.26
N GLY A 853 7.31 -8.08 22.28
CA GLY A 853 7.68 -8.19 23.69
C GLY A 853 6.93 -9.28 24.48
N THR A 854 6.15 -10.14 23.82
CA THR A 854 5.52 -11.33 24.45
C THR A 854 6.23 -12.62 24.06
N ALA A 855 5.83 -13.74 24.66
CA ALA A 855 6.48 -15.02 24.42
C ALA A 855 6.16 -15.61 23.04
N SER A 856 7.14 -16.25 22.42
CA SER A 856 6.90 -17.23 21.36
C SER A 856 7.02 -18.64 21.92
N TRP A 857 6.28 -19.59 21.36
CA TRP A 857 6.22 -20.95 21.90
C TRP A 857 6.62 -22.00 20.88
N LEU A 858 7.34 -23.01 21.38
CA LEU A 858 7.61 -24.28 20.71
C LEU A 858 6.75 -25.36 21.37
N LEU A 859 5.96 -26.03 20.55
CA LEU A 859 5.07 -27.12 20.94
C LEU A 859 5.30 -28.33 20.02
N LEU A 860 4.69 -29.46 20.35
CA LEU A 860 4.63 -30.66 19.52
C LEU A 860 3.19 -30.98 19.11
N GLY A 861 3.03 -31.60 17.95
CA GLY A 861 1.77 -32.19 17.54
C GLY A 861 1.34 -33.35 18.45
N ASN A 862 0.04 -33.42 18.73
CA ASN A 862 -0.55 -34.34 19.71
C ASN A 862 -1.51 -35.31 19.01
N PRO A 863 -1.59 -36.60 19.38
CA PRO A 863 -2.52 -37.57 18.75
C PRO A 863 -3.97 -37.08 18.68
N ARG A 864 -4.45 -36.38 19.72
CA ARG A 864 -5.82 -35.84 19.79
C ARG A 864 -6.06 -34.69 18.78
N ALA A 865 -5.02 -34.07 18.24
CA ALA A 865 -5.12 -33.13 17.11
C ALA A 865 -5.62 -33.81 15.83
N MET A 866 -5.16 -35.03 15.52
CA MET A 866 -5.64 -35.79 14.35
C MET A 866 -7.14 -36.06 14.44
N GLU A 867 -7.66 -36.23 15.66
CA GLU A 867 -9.08 -36.46 15.90
C GLU A 867 -9.89 -35.16 15.90
N LEU A 868 -9.46 -34.13 16.63
CA LEU A 868 -10.25 -32.93 16.88
C LEU A 868 -10.13 -31.85 15.78
N SER A 869 -8.97 -31.72 15.13
CA SER A 869 -8.61 -30.55 14.33
C SER A 869 -7.94 -30.88 12.98
N PHE A 870 -8.04 -32.14 12.51
CA PHE A 870 -7.32 -32.63 11.33
C PHE A 870 -5.80 -32.39 11.42
N GLY A 871 -5.22 -32.69 12.59
CA GLY A 871 -3.81 -32.48 12.87
C GLY A 871 -3.43 -31.01 12.76
N SER A 872 -4.17 -30.12 13.41
CA SER A 872 -3.96 -28.66 13.32
C SER A 872 -4.06 -27.93 14.66
N THR A 873 -3.44 -26.78 14.77
CA THR A 873 -3.45 -25.93 15.98
C THR A 873 -3.21 -24.46 15.61
N ALA A 874 -3.21 -23.56 16.61
CA ALA A 874 -3.02 -22.12 16.42
C ALA A 874 -1.70 -21.73 15.70
N HIS A 875 -1.65 -20.54 15.12
CA HIS A 875 -0.50 -19.99 14.37
C HIS A 875 0.22 -18.81 15.02
N GLY A 876 -0.35 -18.25 16.08
CA GLY A 876 0.20 -17.09 16.77
C GLY A 876 -0.73 -16.63 17.87
N ALA A 877 -0.48 -15.46 18.45
CA ALA A 877 -1.39 -14.88 19.43
C ALA A 877 -2.80 -14.59 18.84
N GLY A 878 -2.86 -14.04 17.63
CA GLY A 878 -4.09 -13.48 17.05
C GLY A 878 -4.46 -12.13 17.69
N ARG A 879 -5.15 -11.25 16.95
CA ARG A 879 -5.37 -9.87 17.41
C ARG A 879 -6.49 -9.79 18.45
N GLU A 880 -6.17 -9.19 19.60
CA GLU A 880 -7.16 -8.75 20.59
C GLU A 880 -7.67 -7.36 20.19
N MET A 881 -6.73 -6.51 19.79
CA MET A 881 -6.93 -5.11 19.51
C MET A 881 -6.34 -4.72 18.14
N SER A 882 -7.14 -3.95 17.44
CA SER A 882 -6.85 -3.45 16.11
C SER A 882 -5.60 -2.51 16.16
N ARG A 883 -4.73 -2.42 15.13
CA ARG A 883 -3.46 -1.61 15.18
C ARG A 883 -3.69 -0.16 15.63
N ALA A 884 -4.82 0.40 15.22
CA ALA A 884 -5.49 1.60 15.74
C ALA A 884 -5.40 1.77 17.26
N GLY A 885 -5.82 0.70 17.95
CA GLY A 885 -5.95 0.59 19.39
C GLY A 885 -4.62 0.84 20.07
N ALA A 886 -3.58 0.16 19.59
CA ALA A 886 -2.22 0.42 20.00
C ALA A 886 -1.79 1.86 19.67
N LYS A 887 -2.05 2.36 18.45
CA LYS A 887 -1.67 3.74 18.05
C LYS A 887 -2.32 4.89 18.85
N ARG A 888 -3.49 4.71 19.50
CA ARG A 888 -3.97 5.68 20.53
C ARG A 888 -3.32 5.50 21.90
N LYS A 889 -2.96 4.27 22.26
CA LYS A 889 -2.62 3.89 23.64
C LYS A 889 -1.12 3.94 23.92
N TYR A 890 -0.28 3.83 22.89
CA TYR A 890 1.18 3.83 22.97
C TYR A 890 1.79 4.74 21.91
N THR A 891 3.05 5.14 22.14
CA THR A 891 3.89 5.84 21.15
C THR A 891 5.13 5.02 20.85
N GLY A 892 5.82 5.27 19.73
CA GLY A 892 7.07 4.56 19.41
C GLY A 892 8.14 4.74 20.50
N LEU A 893 8.20 5.91 21.15
CA LEU A 893 9.06 6.17 22.30
C LEU A 893 8.59 5.44 23.58
N THR A 894 7.28 5.26 23.76
CA THR A 894 6.74 4.46 24.88
C THR A 894 7.10 2.99 24.70
N ILE A 895 6.81 2.42 23.53
CA ILE A 895 7.12 1.02 23.23
C ILE A 895 8.62 0.77 23.25
N MET A 896 9.45 1.63 22.65
CA MET A 896 10.92 1.45 22.72
C MET A 896 11.43 1.50 24.17
N LYS A 897 10.95 2.42 25.01
CA LYS A 897 11.30 2.45 26.44
C LYS A 897 10.78 1.23 27.21
N GLU A 898 9.59 0.74 26.87
CA GLU A 898 9.02 -0.45 27.48
C GLU A 898 9.84 -1.70 27.12
N MET A 899 10.20 -1.85 25.84
CA MET A 899 11.10 -2.89 25.34
C MET A 899 12.48 -2.79 25.99
N GLU A 900 13.10 -1.59 26.03
CA GLU A 900 14.37 -1.40 26.75
C GLU A 900 14.24 -1.74 28.25
N SER A 901 13.09 -1.45 28.90
CA SER A 901 12.84 -1.84 30.30
C SER A 901 12.62 -3.35 30.50
N LYS A 902 12.11 -4.05 29.48
CA LYS A 902 12.08 -5.52 29.38
C LYS A 902 13.45 -6.13 29.00
N GLY A 903 14.45 -5.31 28.67
CA GLY A 903 15.78 -5.75 28.21
C GLY A 903 15.86 -6.09 26.70
N ILE A 904 14.89 -5.65 25.91
CA ILE A 904 14.68 -6.01 24.51
C ILE A 904 15.20 -4.90 23.59
N ILE A 905 16.12 -5.23 22.68
CA ILE A 905 16.68 -4.29 21.70
C ILE A 905 15.94 -4.39 20.38
N VAL A 906 15.21 -3.33 20.00
CA VAL A 906 14.45 -3.28 18.75
C VAL A 906 15.18 -2.51 17.64
N ARG A 907 15.07 -2.99 16.41
CA ARG A 907 15.25 -2.25 15.16
C ARG A 907 14.01 -2.40 14.30
N SER A 908 13.70 -1.35 13.56
CA SER A 908 12.54 -1.27 12.68
C SER A 908 12.88 -0.25 11.60
N ASP A 909 12.37 -0.41 10.38
CA ASP A 909 12.52 0.60 9.31
C ASP A 909 11.74 1.89 9.63
N SER A 910 10.60 1.75 10.31
CA SER A 910 9.76 2.79 10.88
C SER A 910 9.53 2.53 12.38
N THR A 911 9.51 3.60 13.19
CA THR A 911 9.18 3.60 14.62
C THR A 911 7.69 3.33 14.92
N GLU A 912 6.91 2.92 13.92
CA GLU A 912 5.48 3.18 13.88
C GLU A 912 4.69 1.93 13.50
N THR A 913 5.19 1.12 12.57
CA THR A 913 4.96 -0.35 12.54
C THR A 913 5.33 -0.99 13.89
N LEU A 914 6.27 -0.39 14.62
CA LEU A 914 6.61 -0.74 16.00
C LEU A 914 5.50 -0.42 17.03
N VAL A 915 4.57 0.49 16.71
CA VAL A 915 3.38 0.77 17.56
C VAL A 915 2.19 -0.11 17.16
N GLU A 916 2.02 -0.39 15.86
CA GLU A 916 0.93 -1.26 15.37
C GLU A 916 0.95 -2.68 15.93
N GLU A 917 2.16 -3.17 16.15
CA GLU A 917 2.47 -4.54 16.54
C GLU A 917 2.83 -4.66 18.04
N ALA A 918 2.51 -3.62 18.83
CA ALA A 918 2.69 -3.60 20.29
C ALA A 918 1.92 -4.74 21.00
N ASP A 919 2.41 -5.13 22.18
CA ASP A 919 2.02 -6.37 22.83
C ASP A 919 0.53 -6.50 23.11
N GLU A 920 -0.10 -5.50 23.72
CA GLU A 920 -1.54 -5.56 24.03
C GLU A 920 -2.44 -5.31 22.81
N ALA A 921 -1.86 -5.12 21.61
CA ALA A 921 -2.62 -5.25 20.36
C ALA A 921 -2.99 -6.72 20.06
N TYR A 922 -2.28 -7.66 20.69
CA TYR A 922 -2.47 -9.10 20.54
C TYR A 922 -3.18 -9.71 21.76
N LYS A 923 -3.82 -10.86 21.54
CA LYS A 923 -4.27 -11.72 22.64
C LYS A 923 -3.04 -12.18 23.42
N ASN A 924 -3.23 -12.58 24.68
CA ASN A 924 -2.14 -13.26 25.38
C ASN A 924 -1.86 -14.61 24.69
N VAL A 925 -0.69 -14.71 24.07
CA VAL A 925 -0.18 -15.92 23.41
C VAL A 925 -0.08 -17.10 24.38
N ASP A 926 0.21 -16.85 25.67
CA ASP A 926 0.20 -17.90 26.68
C ASP A 926 -1.23 -18.47 26.86
N ASP A 927 -2.30 -17.65 26.82
CA ASP A 927 -3.70 -18.14 26.92
C ASP A 927 -4.07 -19.04 25.74
N VAL A 928 -3.63 -18.67 24.52
CA VAL A 928 -3.85 -19.44 23.28
C VAL A 928 -3.14 -20.79 23.34
N VAL A 929 -1.91 -20.79 23.86
CA VAL A 929 -1.09 -22.00 24.04
C VAL A 929 -1.65 -22.91 25.12
N GLU A 930 -2.09 -22.37 26.27
CA GLU A 930 -2.70 -23.18 27.33
C GLU A 930 -4.01 -23.82 26.88
N VAL A 931 -4.85 -23.13 26.08
CA VAL A 931 -6.04 -23.77 25.49
C VAL A 931 -5.65 -24.86 24.48
N SER A 932 -4.69 -24.58 23.60
CA SER A 932 -4.20 -25.55 22.61
C SER A 932 -3.64 -26.81 23.27
N HIS A 933 -3.03 -26.64 24.44
CA HIS A 933 -2.49 -27.71 25.26
C HIS A 933 -3.57 -28.49 26.05
N ALA A 934 -4.47 -27.78 26.74
CA ALA A 934 -5.52 -28.40 27.55
C ALA A 934 -6.55 -29.18 26.72
N VAL A 935 -6.86 -28.71 25.51
CA VAL A 935 -7.69 -29.45 24.54
C VAL A 935 -6.91 -30.64 23.94
N GLY A 936 -5.57 -30.60 23.95
CA GLY A 936 -4.72 -31.64 23.37
C GLY A 936 -4.56 -31.54 21.85
N ILE A 937 -4.67 -30.34 21.28
CA ILE A 937 -4.34 -30.10 19.85
C ILE A 937 -2.86 -29.76 19.64
N ALA A 938 -2.12 -29.51 20.72
CA ALA A 938 -0.65 -29.45 20.77
C ALA A 938 -0.12 -29.79 22.19
N THR A 939 1.18 -29.96 22.35
CA THR A 939 1.86 -30.23 23.63
C THR A 939 3.01 -29.24 23.85
N LYS A 940 3.00 -28.47 24.94
CA LYS A 940 4.03 -27.45 25.22
C LYS A 940 5.40 -28.07 25.42
N VAL A 941 6.44 -27.55 24.75
CA VAL A 941 7.84 -27.99 24.94
C VAL A 941 8.70 -26.89 25.53
N ALA A 942 8.74 -25.71 24.91
CA ALA A 942 9.53 -24.58 25.37
C ALA A 942 8.81 -23.25 25.15
N ARG A 943 9.03 -22.31 26.07
CA ARG A 943 8.64 -20.91 25.96
C ARG A 943 9.88 -20.09 25.72
N MET A 944 9.87 -19.26 24.69
CA MET A 944 10.93 -18.31 24.36
C MET A 944 10.41 -16.89 24.58
N VAL A 945 11.28 -15.96 24.97
CA VAL A 945 10.94 -14.53 25.03
C VAL A 945 11.97 -13.72 24.22
N PRO A 946 11.54 -12.70 23.46
CA PRO A 946 12.45 -11.85 22.70
C PRO A 946 13.46 -11.14 23.61
N ILE A 947 14.66 -10.95 23.07
CA ILE A 947 15.71 -10.06 23.59
C ILE A 947 16.21 -9.12 22.48
N GLY A 948 16.07 -9.49 21.22
CA GLY A 948 16.27 -8.61 20.07
C GLY A 948 15.12 -8.76 19.07
N VAL A 949 14.69 -7.65 18.47
CA VAL A 949 13.60 -7.65 17.46
C VAL A 949 14.05 -6.82 16.27
N ILE A 950 13.86 -7.34 15.06
CA ILE A 950 14.06 -6.65 13.79
C ILE A 950 12.70 -6.61 13.09
N LYS A 951 12.24 -5.44 12.68
CA LYS A 951 11.00 -5.24 11.91
C LYS A 951 11.22 -4.48 10.61
N GLY A 952 10.24 -4.64 9.73
CA GLY A 952 9.89 -3.66 8.69
C GLY A 952 8.42 -3.26 8.80
#